data_AF-A0A4Y2RZQ4-F1
#
_entry.id   AF-A0A4Y2RZQ4-F1
#
_cell.length_a   1.000
_cell.length_b   1.000
_cell.length_c   1.000
_cell.angle_alpha   90.00
_cell.angle_beta   90.00
_cell.angle_gamma   90.00
#
_symmetry.space_group_name_H-M   'P 1'
#
loop_
_entity.id
_entity.type
_entity.pdbx_description
1 polymer ?
#
loop_
_entity_poly.entity_id
_entity_poly.type
_entity_poly.pdbx_seq_one_letter_code
_entity_poly.pdbx_strand_id
1 'polypeptide(L)'
;MVFDIVPQNTNPFKSARTKKWTIDHINILSFKIHLTEFVTNYCAEGKTLEESIDEIQNALYKMCVINCKRKSRVTADAVWWTPDLEIKRSRVRALRRRFQRTAYDEERLIRKLKFKKEMAEYTQSIAIAKDGSTTGSFRDSMLTILEYHFPRDCGTIIRKLEYRFPLVTAHEIGKIFQDINLTKAPGPDGLCANIIYEFFKVNKEKFTNMMNKCINYAIFPVSWKQGSVALIPKVGKDRSSPSAYRPICLLSTWGKVLDKILSRRLTWFSHFNSVKYRVSGIQYKIKRLSRATWGARPEVLKEIYLRAVEKFILYGAPIWFSENVKLKNKILQIQRIPLLGISKAYRTVSTDSLHIMCGCPPLDLVAKNEFILFKLFGRHCPIQVGDKTISFDDVTHLHSGPDPPWNVISFPWDIGDPDNQIGFKIFTDGSKLNNKVGFGIVCFDEHLWSVSERLNDEASVFIAEVMAIFHAIDKCKDYSCQTNIYTDSRPVLMAINSLKDDNPIIFQIKNLLRKFDHVKLFWVKAHVGTYGNEFANSLAKRATERDNTDQVVPMPKSWIKYKMRESLIRNWQDRWNFSRNARFLFGIFPEVSLRRCFGDFYINQILTTHGSFPIHQSRFFGKSSLCICGLDEGTVSHCIYGCPRFCSIREKFFPGNFSVLGFLDLILNKRACQGLREIVSLLLCASLALFVLLAFWFFFILILFVVSASANYNYGNFYLLPTYEDYYGGYYGHHYGGYGQDRDTYTPSVSYAVADIAAIFNRGEVANSPRALPYLDPRLNDVTPAPSFVFFEIAKYAGRRPATWAAAPAVTLAAPAVSRAAIPANAAVPASRYIPGHRYGTPAIYGYSSGAYTYYSPSVLSPYSYGSYGSYGSYHSDPYGYLYKK
;
A
#
# COMPACT_ATOMS: atom_id res chain seq x y z
N MET A 1 26.04 0.21 13.31
CA MET A 1 26.90 1.36 13.70
C MET A 1 27.39 1.10 15.11
N VAL A 2 28.67 1.35 15.42
CA VAL A 2 29.17 1.33 16.80
C VAL A 2 28.86 2.69 17.44
N PHE A 3 28.25 2.68 18.62
CA PHE A 3 27.94 3.89 19.40
C PHE A 3 28.90 3.98 20.60
N ASP A 4 30.01 4.70 20.45
CA ASP A 4 30.92 4.96 21.57
C ASP A 4 30.35 6.06 22.49
N ILE A 5 30.11 5.70 23.74
CA ILE A 5 29.48 6.57 24.74
C ILE A 5 30.57 7.32 25.53
N VAL A 6 30.98 8.47 25.00
CA VAL A 6 31.94 9.37 25.66
C VAL A 6 31.21 10.42 26.49
N PRO A 7 31.46 10.55 27.81
CA PRO A 7 30.95 11.66 28.63
C PRO A 7 31.43 13.02 28.09
N GLN A 8 30.57 14.03 28.05
CA GLN A 8 30.95 15.37 27.57
C GLN A 8 31.93 16.05 28.53
N ASN A 9 33.25 15.96 28.27
CA ASN A 9 34.22 16.92 28.83
C ASN A 9 35.59 17.00 28.10
N THR A 10 35.61 17.06 26.76
CA THR A 10 36.87 17.14 25.98
C THR A 10 36.94 18.28 24.95
N ASN A 11 35.94 19.16 24.84
CA ASN A 11 35.99 20.31 23.92
C ASN A 11 36.01 21.64 24.71
N PRO A 12 37.19 22.29 24.85
CA PRO A 12 37.37 23.46 25.73
C PRO A 12 36.63 24.73 25.28
N PHE A 13 36.01 24.75 24.09
CA PHE A 13 35.32 25.93 23.56
C PHE A 13 33.79 25.96 23.81
N LYS A 14 33.20 24.95 24.47
CA LYS A 14 31.74 24.87 24.68
C LYS A 14 31.33 25.22 26.11
N SER A 15 31.07 26.51 26.37
CA SER A 15 30.46 26.93 27.64
C SER A 15 29.01 26.43 27.77
N ALA A 16 28.59 26.09 29.00
CA ALA A 16 27.36 25.33 29.26
C ALA A 16 26.02 26.06 28.98
N ARG A 17 26.03 27.28 28.42
CA ARG A 17 24.86 28.20 28.42
C ARG A 17 24.26 28.64 27.07
N THR A 18 24.79 28.23 25.92
CA THR A 18 24.17 28.52 24.61
C THR A 18 23.96 27.24 23.78
N LYS A 19 22.84 26.55 24.01
CA LYS A 19 22.52 25.24 23.40
C LYS A 19 21.84 25.30 22.02
N LYS A 20 21.57 26.50 21.46
CA LYS A 20 20.81 26.66 20.20
C LYS A 20 21.08 28.01 19.50
N TRP A 21 21.66 27.97 18.30
CA TRP A 21 21.80 29.10 17.39
C TRP A 21 20.70 29.09 16.33
N THR A 22 19.98 30.21 16.21
CA THR A 22 19.00 30.50 15.14
C THR A 22 19.22 31.91 14.62
N ILE A 23 18.77 32.20 13.39
CA ILE A 23 18.86 33.56 12.79
C ILE A 23 18.25 34.63 13.71
N ASP A 24 17.18 34.31 14.43
CA ASP A 24 16.48 35.23 15.33
C ASP A 24 17.43 35.83 16.39
N HIS A 25 18.39 35.03 16.88
CA HIS A 25 19.39 35.41 17.88
C HIS A 25 20.59 36.17 17.31
N ILE A 26 20.69 36.36 15.99
CA ILE A 26 21.90 36.82 15.31
C ILE A 26 21.60 38.10 14.50
N ASN A 27 22.56 39.04 14.45
CA ASN A 27 22.54 40.12 13.47
C ASN A 27 22.81 39.55 12.08
N ILE A 28 21.73 39.29 11.33
CA ILE A 28 21.76 38.58 10.06
C ILE A 28 22.58 39.30 8.97
N LEU A 29 22.64 40.64 8.99
CA LEU A 29 23.39 41.40 7.97
C LEU A 29 24.90 41.22 8.19
N SER A 30 25.37 41.47 9.41
CA SER A 30 26.78 41.29 9.80
C SER A 30 27.22 39.83 9.69
N PHE A 31 26.34 38.89 10.06
CA PHE A 31 26.60 37.46 9.86
C PHE A 31 26.78 37.08 8.38
N LYS A 32 25.99 37.66 7.48
CA LYS A 32 26.14 37.42 6.02
C LYS A 32 27.44 37.96 5.46
N ILE A 33 27.92 39.10 5.96
CA ILE A 33 29.20 39.68 5.54
C ILE A 33 30.34 38.72 5.92
N HIS A 34 30.47 38.38 7.21
CA HIS A 34 31.52 37.45 7.69
C HIS A 34 31.44 36.07 7.03
N LEU A 35 30.22 35.58 6.77
CA LEU A 35 29.98 34.32 6.08
C LEU A 35 30.44 34.37 4.62
N THR A 36 30.16 35.46 3.92
CA THR A 36 30.57 35.63 2.51
C THR A 36 32.08 35.73 2.40
N GLU A 37 32.71 36.57 3.24
CA GLU A 37 34.17 36.71 3.33
C GLU A 37 34.87 35.38 3.57
N PHE A 38 34.43 34.62 4.60
CA PHE A 38 34.97 33.29 4.88
C PHE A 38 34.77 32.32 3.70
N VAL A 39 33.58 32.27 3.10
CA VAL A 39 33.29 31.32 2.02
C VAL A 39 34.13 31.60 0.77
N THR A 40 34.40 32.87 0.46
CA THR A 40 35.31 33.31 -0.60
C THR A 40 36.76 32.94 -0.30
N ASN A 41 37.24 33.20 0.92
CA ASN A 41 38.65 32.99 1.30
C ASN A 41 38.99 31.54 1.70
N TYR A 42 37.99 30.68 1.93
CA TYR A 42 38.21 29.31 2.41
C TYR A 42 38.80 28.37 1.34
N CYS A 43 40.05 27.93 1.55
CA CYS A 43 40.66 26.85 0.78
C CYS A 43 40.63 25.50 1.56
N ALA A 44 40.35 24.43 0.83
CA ALA A 44 40.29 23.04 1.32
C ALA A 44 41.50 22.19 0.89
N GLU A 45 42.52 22.81 0.32
CA GLU A 45 43.72 22.13 -0.19
C GLU A 45 44.53 21.51 0.97
N GLY A 46 45.08 20.32 0.74
CA GLY A 46 45.79 19.53 1.76
C GLY A 46 44.94 18.91 2.88
N LYS A 47 43.62 19.16 2.92
CA LYS A 47 42.72 18.70 4.01
C LYS A 47 41.86 17.51 3.57
N THR A 48 41.58 16.60 4.51
CA THR A 48 40.55 15.57 4.32
C THR A 48 39.14 16.16 4.28
N LEU A 49 38.17 15.37 3.82
CA LEU A 49 36.76 15.79 3.79
C LEU A 49 36.21 16.07 5.19
N GLU A 50 36.57 15.26 6.19
CA GLU A 50 36.06 15.42 7.56
C GLU A 50 36.67 16.65 8.25
N GLU A 51 37.98 16.87 8.13
CA GLU A 51 38.64 18.09 8.63
C GLU A 51 38.03 19.36 8.01
N SER A 52 37.79 19.34 6.69
CA SER A 52 37.16 20.47 5.98
C SER A 52 35.75 20.77 6.52
N ILE A 53 34.98 19.72 6.81
CA ILE A 53 33.62 19.83 7.35
C ILE A 53 33.63 20.39 8.77
N ASP A 54 34.49 19.86 9.64
CA ASP A 54 34.58 20.31 11.03
C ASP A 54 35.11 21.75 11.14
N GLU A 55 36.04 22.16 10.27
CA GLU A 55 36.52 23.54 10.17
C GLU A 55 35.39 24.51 9.77
N ILE A 56 34.59 24.16 8.75
CA ILE A 56 33.42 24.95 8.32
C ILE A 56 32.37 25.04 9.45
N GLN A 57 32.09 23.93 10.15
CA GLN A 57 31.15 23.92 11.28
C GLN A 57 31.64 24.80 12.44
N ASN A 58 32.93 24.75 12.76
CA ASN A 58 33.54 25.57 13.81
C ASN A 58 33.59 27.05 13.42
N ALA A 59 33.88 27.39 12.16
CA ALA A 59 33.83 28.76 11.66
C ALA A 59 32.42 29.35 11.75
N LEU A 60 31.40 28.61 11.30
CA LEU A 60 30.00 29.02 11.42
C LEU A 60 29.56 29.21 12.88
N TYR A 61 29.99 28.35 13.80
CA TYR A 61 29.73 28.52 15.23
C TYR A 61 30.37 29.81 15.76
N LYS A 62 31.65 30.08 15.44
CA LYS A 62 32.34 31.32 15.82
C LYS A 62 31.64 32.56 15.26
N MET A 63 31.19 32.54 14.01
CA MET A 63 30.40 33.63 13.41
C MET A 63 29.06 33.86 14.14
N CYS A 64 28.38 32.80 14.58
CA CYS A 64 27.15 32.93 15.37
C CYS A 64 27.42 33.60 16.72
N VAL A 65 28.54 33.28 17.38
CA VAL A 65 28.98 33.91 18.63
C VAL A 65 29.25 35.41 18.42
N ILE A 66 30.06 35.76 17.42
CA ILE A 66 30.45 37.15 17.11
C ILE A 66 29.22 38.01 16.80
N ASN A 67 28.29 37.48 16.00
CA ASN A 67 27.11 38.21 15.54
C ASN A 67 25.89 38.06 16.47
N CYS A 68 26.07 37.56 17.69
CA CYS A 68 24.98 37.36 18.65
C CYS A 68 24.34 38.69 19.08
N LYS A 69 23.01 38.81 18.96
CA LYS A 69 22.27 39.96 19.49
C LYS A 69 22.39 39.99 21.02
N ARG A 70 22.81 41.14 21.57
CA ARG A 70 22.81 41.38 23.02
C ARG A 70 21.36 41.28 23.54
N LYS A 71 21.05 40.25 24.33
CA LYS A 71 19.76 40.13 25.02
C LYS A 71 19.76 40.98 26.29
N SER A 72 18.69 41.74 26.53
CA SER A 72 18.33 42.11 27.90
C SER A 72 18.07 40.84 28.71
N ARG A 73 18.43 40.85 30.01
CA ARG A 73 18.22 39.69 30.89
C ARG A 73 16.72 39.48 31.14
N VAL A 74 16.11 38.58 30.38
CA VAL A 74 14.88 37.90 30.80
C VAL A 74 15.30 36.63 31.53
N THR A 75 15.05 36.58 32.82
CA THR A 75 15.15 35.33 33.59
C THR A 75 13.92 34.50 33.25
N ALA A 76 14.12 33.33 32.63
CA ALA A 76 13.05 32.38 32.45
C ALA A 76 12.77 31.67 33.78
N ASP A 77 11.51 31.59 34.19
CA ASP A 77 11.12 30.89 35.40
C ASP A 77 11.45 29.40 35.31
N ALA A 78 11.83 28.85 36.46
CA ALA A 78 12.23 27.47 36.57
C ALA A 78 11.03 26.54 36.42
N VAL A 79 11.00 25.73 35.36
CA VAL A 79 9.96 24.71 35.07
C VAL A 79 9.79 23.65 36.18
N TRP A 80 10.73 23.59 37.14
CA TRP A 80 10.69 22.72 38.32
C TRP A 80 10.15 23.41 39.59
N TRP A 81 9.63 24.64 39.49
CA TRP A 81 9.05 25.36 40.63
C TRP A 81 7.62 24.90 40.92
N THR A 82 7.35 24.46 42.16
CA THR A 82 6.01 24.05 42.61
C THR A 82 5.46 25.01 43.68
N PRO A 83 4.12 25.10 43.86
CA PRO A 83 3.53 25.87 44.96
C PRO A 83 4.11 25.48 46.33
N ASP A 84 4.33 24.18 46.58
CA ASP A 84 4.91 23.67 47.83
C ASP A 84 6.33 24.19 48.08
N LEU A 85 7.15 24.32 47.03
CA LEU A 85 8.50 24.89 47.15
C LEU A 85 8.46 26.40 47.45
N GLU A 86 7.51 27.15 46.89
CA GLU A 86 7.32 28.57 47.25
C GLU A 86 6.78 28.73 48.68
N ILE A 87 5.88 27.85 49.14
CA ILE A 87 5.38 27.79 50.52
C ILE A 87 6.55 27.53 51.49
N LYS A 88 7.38 26.50 51.22
CA LYS A 88 8.58 26.21 52.03
C LYS A 88 9.58 27.37 52.02
N ARG A 89 9.86 27.97 50.85
CA ARG A 89 10.72 29.16 50.72
C ARG A 89 10.20 30.35 51.54
N SER A 90 8.90 30.60 51.50
CA SER A 90 8.23 31.67 52.24
C SER A 90 8.29 31.44 53.75
N ARG A 91 8.07 30.19 54.19
CA ARG A 91 8.21 29.75 55.59
C ARG A 91 9.65 29.95 56.10
N VAL A 92 10.66 29.50 55.37
CA VAL A 92 12.09 29.71 55.70
C VAL A 92 12.44 31.20 55.75
N ARG A 93 11.96 32.02 54.80
CA ARG A 93 12.14 33.48 54.81
C ARG A 93 11.47 34.16 56.01
N ALA A 94 10.31 33.69 56.46
CA ALA A 94 9.61 34.20 57.64
C ALA A 94 10.32 33.80 58.94
N LEU A 95 10.84 32.56 59.02
CA LEU A 95 11.66 32.11 60.15
C LEU A 95 12.98 32.88 60.24
N ARG A 96 13.68 33.10 59.12
CA ARG A 96 14.89 33.93 59.06
C ARG A 96 14.64 35.34 59.61
N ARG A 97 13.57 36.00 59.14
CA ARG A 97 13.21 37.36 59.59
C ARG A 97 12.85 37.42 61.08
N ARG A 98 12.16 36.41 61.61
CA ARG A 98 11.83 36.32 63.05
C ARG A 98 13.08 36.09 63.92
N PHE A 99 13.97 35.19 63.50
CA PHE A 99 15.29 35.02 64.12
C PHE A 99 16.09 36.35 64.15
N GLN A 100 16.22 37.03 63.01
CA GLN A 100 17.00 38.27 62.89
C GLN A 100 16.42 39.47 63.67
N ARG A 101 15.12 39.47 63.99
CA ARG A 101 14.44 40.54 64.74
C ARG A 101 14.28 40.26 66.24
N THR A 102 14.68 39.09 66.72
CA THR A 102 14.59 38.77 68.16
C THR A 102 15.70 39.50 68.91
N ALA A 103 15.37 40.23 69.97
CA ALA A 103 16.34 41.00 70.77
C ALA A 103 17.08 40.13 71.80
N TYR A 104 16.35 39.30 72.57
CA TYR A 104 16.88 38.44 73.62
C TYR A 104 17.63 37.22 73.08
N ASP A 105 18.82 36.93 73.61
CA ASP A 105 19.76 35.99 72.98
C ASP A 105 19.38 34.50 73.12
N GLU A 106 18.78 34.05 74.23
CA GLU A 106 18.29 32.67 74.37
C GLU A 106 17.17 32.37 73.37
N GLU A 107 16.18 33.26 73.28
CA GLU A 107 15.06 33.13 72.37
C GLU A 107 15.51 33.25 70.89
N ARG A 108 16.52 34.10 70.64
CA ARG A 108 17.20 34.21 69.35
C ARG A 108 17.92 32.91 68.99
N LEU A 109 18.55 32.21 69.95
CA LEU A 109 19.20 30.91 69.72
C LEU A 109 18.19 29.82 69.34
N ILE A 110 17.07 29.71 70.08
CA ILE A 110 15.99 28.77 69.77
C ILE A 110 15.42 29.03 68.36
N ARG A 111 15.18 30.30 68.01
CA ARG A 111 14.71 30.68 66.67
C ARG A 111 15.76 30.45 65.58
N LYS A 112 17.05 30.60 65.87
CA LYS A 112 18.17 30.28 64.96
C LYS A 112 18.22 28.79 64.64
N LEU A 113 18.03 27.92 65.65
CA LEU A 113 17.96 26.47 65.48
C LEU A 113 16.75 26.07 64.63
N LYS A 114 15.56 26.61 64.93
CA LYS A 114 14.33 26.34 64.15
C LYS A 114 14.45 26.80 62.69
N PHE A 115 15.07 27.96 62.44
CA PHE A 115 15.40 28.43 61.10
C PHE A 115 16.39 27.50 60.38
N LYS A 116 17.48 27.08 61.05
CA LYS A 116 18.49 26.19 60.45
C LYS A 116 17.90 24.84 60.05
N LYS A 117 17.05 24.24 60.90
CA LYS A 117 16.37 22.96 60.61
C LYS A 117 15.51 23.06 59.35
N GLU A 118 14.62 24.05 59.29
CA GLU A 118 13.72 24.24 58.15
C GLU A 118 14.46 24.66 56.86
N MET A 119 15.58 25.39 56.98
CA MET A 119 16.45 25.67 55.84
C MET A 119 17.11 24.38 55.30
N ALA A 120 17.52 23.46 56.17
CA ALA A 120 18.06 22.17 55.75
C ALA A 120 16.99 21.32 55.04
N GLU A 121 15.79 21.20 55.60
CA GLU A 121 14.65 20.48 55.00
C GLU A 121 14.22 21.09 53.65
N TYR A 122 14.24 22.42 53.50
CA TYR A 122 14.01 23.11 52.23
C TYR A 122 15.12 22.86 51.21
N THR A 123 16.39 22.88 51.64
CA THR A 123 17.54 22.59 50.77
C THR A 123 17.54 21.13 50.30
N GLN A 124 17.18 20.19 51.18
CA GLN A 124 16.97 18.78 50.86
C GLN A 124 15.79 18.60 49.90
N SER A 125 14.67 19.32 50.11
CA SER A 125 13.53 19.32 49.18
C SER A 125 13.91 19.82 47.78
N ILE A 126 14.82 20.80 47.68
CA ILE A 126 15.38 21.27 46.40
C ILE A 126 16.29 20.22 45.76
N ALA A 127 17.10 19.51 46.54
CA ALA A 127 17.96 18.44 46.02
C ALA A 127 17.14 17.27 45.46
N ILE A 128 16.12 16.82 46.21
CA ILE A 128 15.17 15.78 45.80
C ILE A 128 14.39 16.19 44.54
N ALA A 129 14.01 17.47 44.43
CA ALA A 129 13.34 18.01 43.25
C ALA A 129 14.25 18.17 42.00
N LYS A 130 15.57 18.05 42.16
CA LYS A 130 16.54 18.17 41.05
C LYS A 130 17.02 16.82 40.52
N ASP A 131 17.48 15.92 41.39
CA ASP A 131 18.26 14.74 41.00
C ASP A 131 17.79 13.44 41.71
N GLY A 132 16.46 13.19 41.72
CA GLY A 132 15.89 12.01 42.39
C GLY A 132 16.50 10.66 41.97
N SER A 133 16.83 9.82 42.96
CA SER A 133 17.42 8.47 42.79
C SER A 133 16.75 7.49 43.78
N THR A 134 16.85 6.15 43.63
CA THR A 134 18.11 5.37 43.67
C THR A 134 18.31 4.34 42.55
N THR A 135 19.50 4.38 41.95
CA THR A 135 20.30 3.22 41.47
C THR A 135 21.77 3.50 41.84
N GLY A 136 22.69 2.54 41.70
CA GLY A 136 24.09 2.67 42.15
C GLY A 136 24.85 3.92 41.69
N SER A 137 24.61 4.38 40.45
CA SER A 137 25.00 5.73 40.01
C SER A 137 24.08 6.26 38.90
N PHE A 138 24.13 7.58 38.64
CA PHE A 138 23.48 8.19 37.48
C PHE A 138 24.01 7.62 36.15
N ARG A 139 25.31 7.31 36.09
CA ARG A 139 25.96 6.76 34.90
C ARG A 139 25.39 5.39 34.53
N ASP A 140 25.16 4.53 35.51
CA ASP A 140 24.65 3.17 35.29
C ASP A 140 23.17 3.18 34.91
N SER A 141 22.37 4.07 35.52
CA SER A 141 21.00 4.36 35.08
C SER A 141 20.96 4.83 33.63
N MET A 142 21.83 5.77 33.26
CA MET A 142 21.93 6.28 31.89
C MET A 142 22.33 5.18 30.90
N LEU A 143 23.35 4.36 31.23
CA LEU A 143 23.82 3.27 30.37
C LEU A 143 22.73 2.20 30.19
N THR A 144 22.09 1.74 31.26
CA THR A 144 20.99 0.77 31.21
C THR A 144 19.83 1.26 30.31
N ILE A 145 19.46 2.55 30.42
CA ILE A 145 18.43 3.13 29.54
C ILE A 145 18.91 3.19 28.08
N LEU A 146 20.16 3.60 27.84
CA LEU A 146 20.71 3.69 26.49
C LEU A 146 20.84 2.32 25.82
N GLU A 147 21.36 1.29 26.51
CA GLU A 147 21.50 -0.06 25.95
C GLU A 147 20.14 -0.70 25.65
N TYR A 148 19.10 -0.45 26.46
CA TYR A 148 17.74 -0.90 26.19
C TYR A 148 17.15 -0.30 24.90
N HIS A 149 17.39 0.98 24.62
CA HIS A 149 16.83 1.66 23.43
C HIS A 149 17.75 1.64 22.20
N PHE A 150 19.05 1.42 22.40
CA PHE A 150 20.09 1.40 21.36
C PHE A 150 20.97 0.15 21.53
N PRO A 151 20.42 -1.07 21.32
CA PRO A 151 21.19 -2.30 21.42
C PRO A 151 22.35 -2.30 20.42
N ARG A 152 23.47 -2.93 20.80
CA ARG A 152 24.67 -2.98 19.97
C ARG A 152 24.42 -3.82 18.72
N ASP A 153 24.87 -3.31 17.59
CA ASP A 153 24.65 -3.89 16.26
C ASP A 153 25.61 -5.07 16.03
N CYS A 154 25.09 -6.30 15.98
CA CYS A 154 25.87 -7.48 15.64
C CYS A 154 26.27 -7.40 14.16
N GLY A 155 27.54 -7.05 13.91
CA GLY A 155 28.00 -6.51 12.64
C GLY A 155 27.53 -7.28 11.38
N THR A 156 26.83 -6.57 10.49
CA THR A 156 26.48 -7.09 9.16
C THR A 156 27.65 -6.90 8.20
N ILE A 157 27.99 -7.95 7.43
CA ILE A 157 29.02 -7.86 6.38
C ILE A 157 28.52 -6.94 5.26
N ILE A 158 29.08 -5.72 5.19
CA ILE A 158 28.80 -4.78 4.09
C ILE A 158 29.60 -5.22 2.87
N ARG A 159 28.94 -5.86 1.90
CA ARG A 159 29.53 -6.08 0.57
C ARG A 159 29.75 -4.73 -0.11
N LYS A 160 31.00 -4.41 -0.48
CA LYS A 160 31.28 -3.30 -1.39
C LYS A 160 30.63 -3.61 -2.75
N LEU A 161 29.71 -2.75 -3.18
CA LEU A 161 29.20 -2.73 -4.54
C LEU A 161 29.73 -1.47 -5.22
N GLU A 162 30.35 -1.62 -6.38
CA GLU A 162 30.76 -0.49 -7.20
C GLU A 162 29.53 0.12 -7.88
N TYR A 163 28.86 1.03 -7.18
CA TYR A 163 27.71 1.77 -7.70
C TYR A 163 28.03 3.27 -7.76
N ARG A 164 28.15 3.82 -8.97
CA ARG A 164 28.28 5.27 -9.17
C ARG A 164 26.94 5.94 -8.89
N PHE A 165 26.81 6.56 -7.72
CA PHE A 165 25.62 7.34 -7.37
C PHE A 165 25.59 8.62 -8.22
N PRO A 166 24.46 8.98 -8.86
CA PRO A 166 24.37 10.22 -9.64
C PRO A 166 24.67 11.45 -8.77
N LEU A 167 25.26 12.49 -9.35
CA LEU A 167 25.51 13.72 -8.60
C LEU A 167 24.21 14.36 -8.09
N VAL A 168 24.28 14.97 -6.91
CA VAL A 168 23.26 15.82 -6.31
C VAL A 168 23.36 17.22 -6.89
N THR A 169 22.22 17.83 -7.17
CA THR A 169 22.13 19.21 -7.67
C THR A 169 21.80 20.19 -6.55
N ALA A 170 22.25 21.44 -6.69
CA ALA A 170 21.87 22.50 -5.77
C ALA A 170 20.34 22.68 -5.67
N HIS A 171 19.60 22.45 -6.76
CA HIS A 171 18.13 22.50 -6.78
C HIS A 171 17.49 21.42 -5.90
N GLU A 172 18.03 20.20 -5.92
CA GLU A 172 17.57 19.10 -5.07
C GLU A 172 17.76 19.44 -3.57
N ILE A 173 18.91 20.01 -3.23
CA ILE A 173 19.24 20.48 -1.86
C ILE A 173 18.34 21.66 -1.44
N GLY A 174 18.09 22.62 -2.33
CA GLY A 174 17.16 23.73 -2.08
C GLY A 174 15.77 23.24 -1.71
N LYS A 175 15.26 22.24 -2.44
CA LYS A 175 13.99 21.55 -2.12
C LYS A 175 14.03 20.80 -0.78
N ILE A 176 15.19 20.42 -0.25
CA ILE A 176 15.31 19.78 1.07
C ILE A 176 15.14 20.82 2.18
N PHE A 177 15.75 22.00 2.05
CA PHE A 177 15.57 23.09 3.01
C PHE A 177 14.13 23.61 3.07
N GLN A 178 13.41 23.60 1.94
CA GLN A 178 11.96 23.90 1.92
C GLN A 178 11.11 22.87 2.71
N ASP A 179 11.52 21.60 2.71
CA ASP A 179 10.85 20.48 3.40
C ASP A 179 11.22 20.33 4.89
N ILE A 180 12.28 21.01 5.34
CA ILE A 180 12.80 20.90 6.71
C ILE A 180 12.31 22.09 7.53
N ASN A 181 11.73 21.82 8.70
CA ASN A 181 11.45 22.88 9.67
C ASN A 181 12.79 23.46 10.17
N LEU A 182 13.07 24.69 9.77
CA LEU A 182 14.37 25.34 9.91
C LEU A 182 14.76 25.70 11.36
N THR A 183 13.80 25.70 12.30
CA THR A 183 13.97 26.17 13.69
C THR A 183 13.94 25.05 14.74
N LYS A 184 13.86 23.78 14.31
CA LYS A 184 13.96 22.60 15.20
C LYS A 184 15.28 22.55 15.96
N ALA A 185 15.29 21.80 17.07
CA ALA A 185 16.46 21.63 17.90
C ALA A 185 17.66 21.03 17.11
N PRO A 186 18.86 21.64 17.22
CA PRO A 186 20.06 21.22 16.51
C PRO A 186 20.74 20.04 17.21
N GLY A 187 21.84 19.54 16.65
CA GLY A 187 22.67 18.52 17.28
C GLY A 187 23.68 19.10 18.29
N PRO A 188 24.74 18.34 18.63
CA PRO A 188 25.81 18.81 19.51
C PRO A 188 26.60 20.03 19.00
N ASP A 189 26.43 20.37 17.71
CA ASP A 189 26.95 21.58 17.06
C ASP A 189 26.20 22.86 17.45
N GLY A 190 24.96 22.75 17.95
CA GLY A 190 24.11 23.91 18.26
C GLY A 190 23.57 24.65 17.03
N LEU A 191 23.83 24.19 15.79
CA LEU A 191 23.50 24.89 14.54
C LEU A 191 22.14 24.43 13.98
N CYS A 192 21.16 25.33 13.99
CA CYS A 192 19.84 25.05 13.40
C CYS A 192 19.88 25.09 11.86
N ALA A 193 18.88 24.48 11.23
CA ALA A 193 18.78 24.40 9.77
C ALA A 193 18.71 25.77 9.08
N ASN A 194 18.19 26.82 9.74
CA ASN A 194 18.23 28.18 9.19
C ASN A 194 19.66 28.73 9.03
N ILE A 195 20.58 28.50 9.97
CA ILE A 195 21.98 28.94 9.86
C ILE A 195 22.68 28.25 8.67
N ILE A 196 22.49 26.93 8.57
CA ILE A 196 23.09 26.11 7.51
C ILE A 196 22.49 26.46 6.14
N TYR A 197 21.20 26.84 6.12
CA TYR A 197 20.54 27.31 4.90
C TYR A 197 21.12 28.65 4.40
N GLU A 198 21.57 29.57 5.27
CA GLU A 198 22.27 30.77 4.82
C GLU A 198 23.65 30.44 4.22
N PHE A 199 24.42 29.50 4.79
CA PHE A 199 25.67 29.01 4.16
C PHE A 199 25.39 28.44 2.75
N PHE A 200 24.35 27.61 2.61
CA PHE A 200 23.91 27.08 1.31
C PHE A 200 23.48 28.20 0.33
N LYS A 201 22.86 29.29 0.80
CA LYS A 201 22.49 30.43 -0.06
C LYS A 201 23.71 31.19 -0.58
N VAL A 202 24.70 31.44 0.29
CA VAL A 202 25.92 32.20 -0.04
C VAL A 202 26.76 31.44 -1.08
N ASN A 203 26.97 30.13 -0.92
CA ASN A 203 27.63 29.32 -1.94
C ASN A 203 27.00 27.93 -2.07
N LYS A 204 26.03 27.86 -2.99
CA LYS A 204 25.29 26.65 -3.36
C LYS A 204 26.21 25.56 -3.90
N GLU A 205 27.22 25.94 -4.69
CA GLU A 205 28.11 25.00 -5.36
C GLU A 205 29.01 24.27 -4.36
N LYS A 206 29.70 25.03 -3.49
CA LYS A 206 30.60 24.50 -2.46
C LYS A 206 29.88 23.54 -1.50
N PHE A 207 28.67 23.89 -1.06
CA PHE A 207 27.82 22.99 -0.27
C PHE A 207 27.39 21.74 -1.05
N THR A 208 27.02 21.88 -2.32
CA THR A 208 26.60 20.75 -3.17
C THR A 208 27.77 19.80 -3.46
N ASN A 209 28.95 20.34 -3.74
CA ASN A 209 30.19 19.59 -3.93
C ASN A 209 30.56 18.81 -2.64
N MET A 210 30.49 19.45 -1.47
CA MET A 210 30.70 18.78 -0.18
C MET A 210 29.74 17.60 0.05
N MET A 211 28.44 17.77 -0.25
CA MET A 211 27.47 16.67 -0.17
C MET A 211 27.75 15.56 -1.19
N ASN A 212 28.17 15.91 -2.41
CA ASN A 212 28.59 14.95 -3.43
C ASN A 212 29.85 14.18 -3.04
N LYS A 213 30.85 14.82 -2.42
CA LYS A 213 32.04 14.15 -1.88
C LYS A 213 31.67 13.14 -0.80
N CYS A 214 30.77 13.50 0.13
CA CYS A 214 30.27 12.56 1.15
C CYS A 214 29.66 11.29 0.49
N ILE A 215 28.86 11.47 -0.56
CA ILE A 215 28.21 10.37 -1.28
C ILE A 215 29.21 9.55 -2.09
N ASN A 216 30.06 10.19 -2.89
CA ASN A 216 30.99 9.54 -3.81
C ASN A 216 32.07 8.73 -3.09
N TYR A 217 32.55 9.22 -1.93
CA TYR A 217 33.49 8.49 -1.08
C TYR A 217 32.80 7.55 -0.07
N ALA A 218 31.46 7.48 -0.07
CA ALA A 218 30.65 6.78 0.93
C ALA A 218 30.95 7.19 2.40
N ILE A 219 31.44 8.41 2.61
CA ILE A 219 31.76 8.98 3.92
C ILE A 219 30.52 9.65 4.50
N PHE A 220 30.05 9.16 5.64
CA PHE A 220 29.16 9.90 6.52
C PHE A 220 29.99 10.44 7.70
N PRO A 221 30.23 11.76 7.82
CA PRO A 221 31.16 12.33 8.79
C PRO A 221 30.91 11.89 10.25
N VAL A 222 31.98 11.62 10.99
CA VAL A 222 31.92 11.21 12.41
C VAL A 222 31.20 12.24 13.27
N SER A 223 31.50 13.54 13.09
CA SER A 223 30.84 14.64 13.81
C SER A 223 29.32 14.71 13.55
N TRP A 224 28.82 14.13 12.45
CA TRP A 224 27.39 14.08 12.14
C TRP A 224 26.69 12.84 12.71
N LYS A 225 27.45 11.78 13.05
CA LYS A 225 26.95 10.58 13.75
C LYS A 225 26.71 10.83 15.25
N GLN A 226 27.40 11.82 15.81
CA GLN A 226 27.24 12.21 17.22
C GLN A 226 25.89 12.89 17.45
N GLY A 227 25.20 12.49 18.52
CA GLY A 227 23.88 13.01 18.88
C GLY A 227 23.71 13.25 20.38
N SER A 228 23.00 14.32 20.73
CA SER A 228 22.60 14.57 22.12
C SER A 228 21.28 13.85 22.40
N VAL A 229 21.26 12.88 23.32
CA VAL A 229 20.04 12.15 23.68
C VAL A 229 19.29 12.86 24.80
N ALA A 230 18.05 13.25 24.54
CA ALA A 230 17.12 13.76 25.56
C ALA A 230 16.11 12.66 25.93
N LEU A 231 16.03 12.29 27.20
CA LEU A 231 15.07 11.30 27.71
C LEU A 231 13.77 12.00 28.13
N ILE A 232 12.66 11.69 27.46
CA ILE A 232 11.33 12.21 27.80
C ILE A 232 10.48 11.09 28.45
N PRO A 233 9.97 11.26 29.68
CA PRO A 233 9.14 10.26 30.33
C PRO A 233 7.78 10.09 29.62
N LYS A 234 7.27 8.86 29.60
CA LYS A 234 5.92 8.50 29.15
C LYS A 234 4.94 8.72 30.30
N VAL A 235 3.84 9.42 30.04
CA VAL A 235 2.74 9.58 31.01
C VAL A 235 2.16 8.20 31.34
N GLY A 236 1.90 7.92 32.62
CA GLY A 236 1.30 6.66 33.08
C GLY A 236 2.19 5.42 32.98
N LYS A 237 3.52 5.57 32.93
CA LYS A 237 4.49 4.46 32.97
C LYS A 237 5.44 4.60 34.16
N ASP A 238 5.78 3.46 34.77
CA ASP A 238 6.70 3.40 35.90
C ASP A 238 8.12 3.84 35.48
N ARG A 239 8.61 4.90 36.14
CA ARG A 239 9.89 5.54 35.87
C ARG A 239 11.10 4.69 36.28
N SER A 240 10.91 3.62 37.05
CA SER A 240 11.98 2.64 37.32
C SER A 240 12.43 1.90 36.05
N SER A 241 11.54 1.75 35.06
CA SER A 241 11.77 0.95 33.86
C SER A 241 12.36 1.78 32.71
N PRO A 242 13.42 1.30 32.03
CA PRO A 242 13.91 1.89 30.78
C PRO A 242 12.80 2.10 29.72
N SER A 243 11.80 1.21 29.73
CA SER A 243 10.65 1.26 28.82
C SER A 243 9.77 2.51 29.02
N ALA A 244 9.85 3.19 30.16
CA ALA A 244 9.08 4.41 30.44
C ALA A 244 9.65 5.67 29.79
N TYR A 245 10.87 5.63 29.26
CA TYR A 245 11.48 6.77 28.58
C TYR A 245 11.29 6.70 27.06
N ARG A 246 11.27 7.87 26.43
CA ARG A 246 11.43 8.07 24.98
C ARG A 246 12.76 8.80 24.75
N PRO A 247 13.80 8.15 24.19
CA PRO A 247 15.00 8.88 23.79
C PRO A 247 14.72 9.67 22.51
N ILE A 248 15.02 10.96 22.53
CA ILE A 248 15.10 11.81 21.34
C ILE A 248 16.57 12.07 21.07
N CYS A 249 17.10 11.44 20.01
CA CYS A 249 18.46 11.70 19.55
C CYS A 249 18.50 12.96 18.67
N LEU A 250 19.16 14.00 19.16
CA LEU A 250 19.41 15.24 18.44
C LEU A 250 20.72 15.12 17.67
N LEU A 251 20.65 14.63 16.43
CA LEU A 251 21.78 14.56 15.49
C LEU A 251 22.12 15.92 14.87
N SER A 252 23.34 16.07 14.34
CA SER A 252 23.74 17.24 13.55
C SER A 252 22.78 17.51 12.40
N THR A 253 22.52 18.78 12.12
CA THR A 253 21.59 19.18 11.06
C THR A 253 22.17 18.96 9.67
N TRP A 254 23.50 18.96 9.52
CA TRP A 254 24.19 18.65 8.27
C TRP A 254 23.94 17.19 7.84
N GLY A 255 24.14 16.25 8.77
CA GLY A 255 23.82 14.83 8.56
C GLY A 255 22.34 14.58 8.23
N LYS A 256 21.41 15.36 8.80
CA LYS A 256 19.98 15.30 8.45
C LYS A 256 19.69 15.76 7.01
N VAL A 257 20.48 16.68 6.46
CA VAL A 257 20.37 17.07 5.04
C VAL A 257 20.86 15.92 4.15
N LEU A 258 22.03 15.34 4.46
CA LEU A 258 22.57 14.19 3.71
C LEU A 258 21.64 12.97 3.75
N ASP A 259 21.14 12.58 4.93
CA ASP A 259 20.12 11.53 5.07
C ASP A 259 18.87 11.83 4.24
N LYS A 260 18.42 13.10 4.18
CA LYS A 260 17.24 13.46 3.40
C LYS A 260 17.47 13.41 1.89
N ILE A 261 18.68 13.67 1.40
CA ILE A 261 19.08 13.44 -0.01
C ILE A 261 18.94 11.96 -0.34
N LEU A 262 19.66 11.11 0.42
CA LEU A 262 19.68 9.66 0.23
C LEU A 262 18.27 9.06 0.36
N SER A 263 17.55 9.42 1.42
CA SER A 263 16.15 9.01 1.65
C SER A 263 15.24 9.38 0.48
N ARG A 264 15.32 10.60 -0.07
CA ARG A 264 14.46 11.01 -1.20
C ARG A 264 14.69 10.14 -2.44
N ARG A 265 15.94 9.81 -2.74
CA ARG A 265 16.34 8.98 -3.89
C ARG A 265 15.99 7.51 -3.70
N LEU A 266 16.13 6.98 -2.49
CA LEU A 266 15.90 5.55 -2.18
C LEU A 266 14.43 5.18 -1.89
N THR A 267 13.54 6.15 -1.59
CA THR A 267 12.16 5.87 -1.17
C THR A 267 11.08 6.18 -2.21
N TRP A 268 11.45 6.77 -3.35
CA TRP A 268 10.52 7.12 -4.44
C TRP A 268 9.32 8.02 -4.01
N PHE A 269 9.39 8.68 -2.85
CA PHE A 269 8.25 9.42 -2.29
C PHE A 269 7.70 10.52 -3.20
N SER A 270 8.55 11.18 -3.98
CA SER A 270 8.13 12.20 -4.95
C SER A 270 7.22 11.60 -6.03
N HIS A 271 7.64 10.46 -6.60
CA HIS A 271 6.83 9.68 -7.54
C HIS A 271 5.50 9.26 -6.90
N PHE A 272 5.51 8.68 -5.69
CA PHE A 272 4.27 8.29 -5.01
C PHE A 272 3.36 9.45 -4.62
N ASN A 273 3.87 10.66 -4.39
CA ASN A 273 3.03 11.84 -4.22
C ASN A 273 2.33 12.22 -5.54
N SER A 274 3.04 12.17 -6.67
CA SER A 274 2.46 12.40 -8.01
C SER A 274 1.42 11.33 -8.37
N VAL A 275 1.71 10.04 -8.13
CA VAL A 275 0.76 8.93 -8.31
C VAL A 275 -0.46 9.14 -7.41
N LYS A 276 -0.28 9.47 -6.13
CA LYS A 276 -1.40 9.77 -5.20
C LYS A 276 -2.28 10.91 -5.72
N TYR A 277 -1.68 11.98 -6.23
CA TYR A 277 -2.41 13.12 -6.80
C TYR A 277 -3.25 12.69 -8.01
N ARG A 278 -2.64 11.97 -8.96
CA ARG A 278 -3.34 11.45 -10.17
C ARG A 278 -4.46 10.47 -9.81
N VAL A 279 -4.23 9.51 -8.91
CA VAL A 279 -5.26 8.58 -8.40
C VAL A 279 -6.40 9.33 -7.69
N SER A 280 -6.08 10.40 -6.95
CA SER A 280 -7.11 11.25 -6.31
C SER A 280 -7.97 11.98 -7.35
N GLY A 281 -7.36 12.45 -8.45
CA GLY A 281 -8.06 13.06 -9.58
C GLY A 281 -8.99 12.07 -10.31
N ILE A 282 -8.50 10.86 -10.60
CA ILE A 282 -9.33 9.76 -11.15
C ILE A 282 -10.51 9.46 -10.21
N GLN A 283 -10.26 9.34 -8.91
CA GLN A 283 -11.32 9.07 -7.93
C GLN A 283 -12.32 10.24 -7.81
N TYR A 284 -11.90 11.48 -8.03
CA TYR A 284 -12.79 12.63 -8.09
C TYR A 284 -13.73 12.57 -9.31
N LYS A 285 -13.22 12.18 -10.49
CA LYS A 285 -14.08 11.90 -11.66
C LYS A 285 -15.05 10.75 -11.40
N ILE A 286 -14.58 9.61 -10.86
CA ILE A 286 -15.43 8.46 -10.50
C ILE A 286 -16.55 8.84 -9.51
N LYS A 287 -16.31 9.74 -8.56
CA LYS A 287 -17.34 10.23 -7.63
C LYS A 287 -18.49 10.98 -8.32
N ARG A 288 -18.34 11.45 -9.56
CA ARG A 288 -19.46 12.01 -10.35
C ARG A 288 -20.43 10.91 -10.80
N LEU A 289 -19.93 9.69 -11.04
CA LEU A 289 -20.70 8.53 -11.50
C LEU A 289 -21.20 7.61 -10.37
N SER A 290 -20.60 7.67 -9.18
CA SER A 290 -21.00 6.80 -8.07
C SER A 290 -20.71 7.44 -6.71
N ARG A 291 -21.78 7.73 -5.97
CA ARG A 291 -21.77 8.30 -4.61
C ARG A 291 -21.90 7.18 -3.57
N ALA A 292 -22.35 7.51 -2.35
CA ALA A 292 -22.53 6.55 -1.27
C ALA A 292 -23.75 5.65 -1.52
N THR A 293 -24.92 6.25 -1.77
CA THR A 293 -26.21 5.56 -1.88
C THR A 293 -26.69 5.30 -3.32
N TRP A 294 -26.03 5.87 -4.33
CA TRP A 294 -26.46 5.79 -5.73
C TRP A 294 -25.29 5.80 -6.73
N GLY A 295 -25.57 5.32 -7.95
CA GLY A 295 -24.68 5.39 -9.12
C GLY A 295 -24.11 4.03 -9.54
N ALA A 296 -22.95 4.02 -10.18
CA ALA A 296 -22.33 2.80 -10.70
C ALA A 296 -22.11 1.74 -9.60
N ARG A 297 -22.40 0.46 -9.93
CA ARG A 297 -22.35 -0.67 -9.00
C ARG A 297 -20.91 -0.94 -8.49
N PRO A 298 -20.73 -1.48 -7.27
CA PRO A 298 -19.41 -1.72 -6.69
C PRO A 298 -18.49 -2.61 -7.54
N GLU A 299 -19.05 -3.60 -8.24
CA GLU A 299 -18.33 -4.55 -9.10
C GLU A 299 -17.70 -3.82 -10.30
N VAL A 300 -18.42 -2.86 -10.89
CA VAL A 300 -17.91 -2.02 -11.98
C VAL A 300 -16.74 -1.15 -11.49
N LEU A 301 -16.86 -0.57 -10.30
CA LEU A 301 -15.78 0.20 -9.69
C LEU A 301 -14.57 -0.67 -9.33
N LYS A 302 -14.79 -1.93 -8.95
CA LYS A 302 -13.75 -2.92 -8.69
C LYS A 302 -13.01 -3.32 -9.96
N GLU A 303 -13.70 -3.56 -11.08
CA GLU A 303 -13.02 -3.82 -12.36
C GLU A 303 -12.23 -2.59 -12.84
N ILE A 304 -12.78 -1.36 -12.77
CA ILE A 304 -12.02 -0.14 -13.09
C ILE A 304 -10.74 -0.04 -12.22
N TYR A 305 -10.84 -0.40 -10.93
CA TYR A 305 -9.67 -0.46 -10.06
C TYR A 305 -8.67 -1.53 -10.52
N LEU A 306 -9.08 -2.79 -10.66
CA LEU A 306 -8.19 -3.92 -10.97
C LEU A 306 -7.54 -3.83 -12.36
N ARG A 307 -8.28 -3.35 -13.37
CA ARG A 307 -7.81 -3.26 -14.76
C ARG A 307 -6.95 -2.05 -15.02
N ALA A 308 -7.23 -0.92 -14.37
CA ALA A 308 -6.60 0.34 -14.69
C ALA A 308 -5.88 1.00 -13.50
N VAL A 309 -6.58 1.31 -12.40
CA VAL A 309 -5.98 2.09 -11.30
C VAL A 309 -4.88 1.31 -10.57
N GLU A 310 -5.05 0.01 -10.38
CA GLU A 310 -4.03 -0.88 -9.82
C GLU A 310 -2.78 -0.91 -10.70
N LYS A 311 -2.95 -1.11 -12.01
CA LYS A 311 -1.84 -1.18 -12.97
C LYS A 311 -1.11 0.15 -13.11
N PHE A 312 -1.84 1.25 -13.06
CA PHE A 312 -1.27 2.60 -12.98
C PHE A 312 -0.40 2.82 -11.73
N ILE A 313 -0.83 2.34 -10.54
CA ILE A 313 -0.05 2.47 -9.31
C ILE A 313 1.17 1.52 -9.31
N LEU A 314 1.03 0.32 -9.89
CA LEU A 314 2.09 -0.69 -10.00
C LEU A 314 3.08 -0.43 -11.14
N TYR A 315 2.90 0.61 -11.95
CA TYR A 315 3.84 0.96 -13.00
C TYR A 315 5.24 1.18 -12.42
N GLY A 316 6.23 0.44 -12.95
CA GLY A 316 7.61 0.46 -12.45
C GLY A 316 7.84 -0.29 -11.12
N ALA A 317 6.86 -1.05 -10.59
CA ALA A 317 7.03 -1.84 -9.37
C ALA A 317 8.31 -2.71 -9.34
N PRO A 318 8.73 -3.36 -10.44
CA PRO A 318 10.00 -4.07 -10.49
C PRO A 318 11.27 -3.25 -10.17
N ILE A 319 11.21 -1.93 -10.31
CA ILE A 319 12.33 -1.00 -10.11
C ILE A 319 12.27 -0.39 -8.70
N TRP A 320 11.09 0.11 -8.29
CA TRP A 320 10.95 0.84 -7.03
C TRP A 320 10.60 -0.03 -5.82
N PHE A 321 10.18 -1.29 -6.01
CA PHE A 321 9.76 -2.13 -4.89
C PHE A 321 10.95 -2.45 -3.96
N SER A 322 10.70 -2.32 -2.65
CA SER A 322 11.59 -2.75 -1.60
C SER A 322 10.79 -3.13 -0.35
N GLU A 323 11.37 -3.90 0.55
CA GLU A 323 10.72 -4.34 1.78
C GLU A 323 10.51 -3.19 2.82
N ASN A 324 10.85 -1.95 2.45
CA ASN A 324 10.80 -0.76 3.29
C ASN A 324 9.38 -0.44 3.81
N VAL A 325 9.21 -0.40 5.13
CA VAL A 325 7.92 -0.13 5.80
C VAL A 325 7.30 1.21 5.39
N LYS A 326 8.11 2.26 5.19
CA LYS A 326 7.63 3.59 4.78
C LYS A 326 7.03 3.57 3.37
N LEU A 327 7.64 2.80 2.46
CA LEU A 327 7.16 2.58 1.09
C LEU A 327 5.83 1.82 1.09
N LYS A 328 5.76 0.67 1.77
CA LYS A 328 4.54 -0.15 1.91
C LYS A 328 3.37 0.68 2.43
N ASN A 329 3.57 1.42 3.52
CA ASN A 329 2.56 2.31 4.11
C ASN A 329 2.09 3.39 3.12
N LYS A 330 2.97 3.91 2.27
CA LYS A 330 2.62 4.92 1.25
C LYS A 330 1.74 4.33 0.15
N ILE A 331 2.09 3.15 -0.35
CA ILE A 331 1.32 2.45 -1.40
C ILE A 331 -0.07 2.10 -0.89
N LEU A 332 -0.19 1.57 0.33
CA LEU A 332 -1.48 1.28 0.97
C LEU A 332 -2.33 2.54 1.19
N GLN A 333 -1.73 3.68 1.53
CA GLN A 333 -2.45 4.97 1.58
C GLN A 333 -3.00 5.43 0.22
N ILE A 334 -2.34 5.07 -0.90
CA ILE A 334 -2.82 5.39 -2.25
C ILE A 334 -3.97 4.44 -2.62
N GLN A 335 -3.77 3.14 -2.44
CA GLN A 335 -4.77 2.10 -2.72
C GLN A 335 -6.07 2.30 -1.92
N ARG A 336 -5.98 2.78 -0.68
CA ARG A 336 -7.13 3.12 0.17
C ARG A 336 -8.14 4.06 -0.53
N ILE A 337 -7.69 4.94 -1.43
CA ILE A 337 -8.52 5.95 -2.11
C ILE A 337 -9.60 5.30 -3.00
N PRO A 338 -9.27 4.44 -3.98
CA PRO A 338 -10.28 3.70 -4.74
C PRO A 338 -11.02 2.65 -3.92
N LEU A 339 -10.39 1.99 -2.94
CA LEU A 339 -11.09 0.99 -2.12
C LEU A 339 -12.23 1.59 -1.29
N LEU A 340 -12.09 2.82 -0.77
CA LEU A 340 -13.22 3.57 -0.16
C LEU A 340 -14.33 3.90 -1.18
N GLY A 341 -13.97 4.10 -2.45
CA GLY A 341 -14.91 4.37 -3.55
C GLY A 341 -15.73 3.14 -3.97
N ILE A 342 -15.12 1.95 -3.92
CA ILE A 342 -15.75 0.65 -4.17
C ILE A 342 -16.65 0.29 -2.98
N SER A 343 -16.11 0.31 -1.76
CA SER A 343 -16.84 -0.13 -0.57
C SER A 343 -17.88 0.85 -0.04
N LYS A 344 -17.90 2.10 -0.51
CA LYS A 344 -18.77 3.16 0.04
C LYS A 344 -18.57 3.42 1.54
N ALA A 345 -17.52 2.88 2.14
CA ALA A 345 -17.31 2.90 3.58
C ALA A 345 -16.88 4.29 4.09
N TYR A 346 -17.10 4.54 5.39
CA TYR A 346 -16.63 5.76 6.04
C TYR A 346 -15.10 5.87 6.02
N ARG A 347 -14.57 7.09 5.95
CA ARG A 347 -13.11 7.34 5.94
C ARG A 347 -12.38 6.86 7.20
N THR A 348 -13.11 6.57 8.28
CA THR A 348 -12.59 6.03 9.55
C THR A 348 -12.37 4.51 9.53
N VAL A 349 -12.97 3.78 8.59
CA VAL A 349 -12.87 2.31 8.47
C VAL A 349 -11.43 1.88 8.21
N SER A 350 -10.92 0.87 8.91
CA SER A 350 -9.53 0.41 8.77
C SER A 350 -9.17 0.01 7.33
N THR A 351 -7.91 0.13 6.91
CA THR A 351 -7.50 -0.30 5.55
C THR A 351 -7.62 -1.81 5.39
N ASP A 352 -7.37 -2.57 6.46
CA ASP A 352 -7.56 -4.03 6.52
C ASP A 352 -9.03 -4.39 6.18
N SER A 353 -10.01 -3.72 6.79
CA SER A 353 -11.44 -3.88 6.44
C SER A 353 -11.70 -3.70 4.95
N LEU A 354 -11.09 -2.67 4.33
CA LEU A 354 -11.32 -2.35 2.92
C LEU A 354 -10.78 -3.45 1.99
N HIS A 355 -9.65 -4.08 2.33
CA HIS A 355 -9.14 -5.24 1.59
C HIS A 355 -10.15 -6.39 1.59
N ILE A 356 -10.66 -6.73 2.77
CA ILE A 356 -11.63 -7.81 2.96
C ILE A 356 -12.92 -7.49 2.20
N MET A 357 -13.54 -6.33 2.45
CA MET A 357 -14.82 -5.96 1.85
C MET A 357 -14.78 -5.87 0.33
N CYS A 358 -13.75 -5.23 -0.24
CA CYS A 358 -13.60 -5.11 -1.68
C CYS A 358 -13.06 -6.38 -2.35
N GLY A 359 -12.59 -7.37 -1.57
CA GLY A 359 -11.89 -8.53 -2.09
C GLY A 359 -10.66 -8.16 -2.92
N CYS A 360 -9.91 -7.15 -2.46
CA CYS A 360 -8.73 -6.61 -3.14
C CYS A 360 -7.51 -6.75 -2.23
N PRO A 361 -6.45 -7.47 -2.64
CA PRO A 361 -5.30 -7.75 -1.78
C PRO A 361 -4.49 -6.47 -1.48
N PRO A 362 -3.71 -6.45 -0.39
CA PRO A 362 -2.76 -5.37 -0.11
C PRO A 362 -1.77 -5.16 -1.27
N LEU A 363 -1.72 -3.95 -1.82
CA LEU A 363 -0.95 -3.65 -3.04
C LEU A 363 0.56 -3.76 -2.86
N ASP A 364 1.07 -3.75 -1.62
CA ASP A 364 2.46 -4.08 -1.32
C ASP A 364 2.77 -5.56 -1.56
N LEU A 365 1.82 -6.47 -1.34
CA LEU A 365 1.97 -7.89 -1.68
C LEU A 365 1.91 -8.11 -3.20
N VAL A 366 1.03 -7.38 -3.91
CA VAL A 366 0.99 -7.43 -5.39
C VAL A 366 2.31 -6.91 -5.98
N ALA A 367 2.81 -5.76 -5.50
CA ALA A 367 4.09 -5.21 -5.94
C ALA A 367 5.28 -6.14 -5.66
N LYS A 368 5.25 -6.87 -4.53
CA LYS A 368 6.24 -7.91 -4.23
C LYS A 368 6.25 -9.03 -5.27
N ASN A 369 5.07 -9.50 -5.70
CA ASN A 369 4.96 -10.51 -6.74
C ASN A 369 5.50 -10.02 -8.09
N GLU A 370 5.16 -8.80 -8.51
CA GLU A 370 5.69 -8.21 -9.76
C GLU A 370 7.23 -8.09 -9.73
N PHE A 371 7.80 -7.70 -8.58
CA PHE A 371 9.25 -7.65 -8.37
C PHE A 371 9.92 -9.04 -8.43
N ILE A 372 9.31 -10.06 -7.83
CA ILE A 372 9.82 -11.44 -7.89
C ILE A 372 9.75 -11.99 -9.32
N LEU A 373 8.63 -11.77 -10.03
CA LEU A 373 8.49 -12.17 -11.43
C LEU A 373 9.53 -11.49 -12.34
N PHE A 374 9.85 -10.21 -12.09
CA PHE A 374 10.90 -9.51 -12.84
C PHE A 374 12.31 -10.01 -12.52
N LYS A 375 12.60 -10.45 -11.29
CA LYS A 375 13.90 -11.11 -11.00
C LYS A 375 14.12 -12.32 -11.90
N LEU A 376 13.11 -13.17 -12.02
CA LEU A 376 13.14 -14.34 -12.89
C LEU A 376 13.19 -13.95 -14.38
N PHE A 377 12.15 -13.29 -14.89
CA PHE A 377 11.99 -13.05 -16.33
C PHE A 377 12.81 -11.90 -16.92
N GLY A 378 13.25 -10.94 -16.09
CA GLY A 378 13.95 -9.72 -16.55
C GLY A 378 15.40 -9.61 -16.08
N ARG A 379 15.83 -10.43 -15.11
CA ARG A 379 17.23 -10.49 -14.63
C ARG A 379 17.81 -11.90 -14.59
N HIS A 380 17.05 -12.91 -15.03
CA HIS A 380 17.40 -14.33 -15.03
C HIS A 380 17.93 -14.83 -13.66
N CYS A 381 17.48 -14.19 -12.58
CA CYS A 381 17.86 -14.51 -11.21
C CYS A 381 16.93 -15.60 -10.68
N PRO A 382 17.44 -16.69 -10.08
CA PRO A 382 16.62 -17.70 -9.43
C PRO A 382 15.70 -17.10 -8.36
N ILE A 383 14.50 -17.67 -8.23
CA ILE A 383 13.48 -17.26 -7.26
C ILE A 383 13.02 -18.46 -6.42
N GLN A 384 12.59 -18.18 -5.18
CA GLN A 384 11.96 -19.18 -4.31
C GLN A 384 10.43 -19.11 -4.47
N VAL A 385 9.80 -20.27 -4.72
CA VAL A 385 8.36 -20.39 -4.97
C VAL A 385 7.79 -21.55 -4.15
N GLY A 386 7.41 -21.24 -2.91
CA GLY A 386 7.20 -22.29 -1.90
C GLY A 386 8.55 -22.91 -1.56
N ASP A 387 8.63 -24.23 -1.60
CA ASP A 387 9.83 -24.99 -1.24
C ASP A 387 10.74 -25.30 -2.44
N LYS A 388 10.35 -24.86 -3.66
CA LYS A 388 11.13 -25.03 -4.89
C LYS A 388 11.89 -23.75 -5.25
N THR A 389 13.18 -23.91 -5.59
CA THR A 389 13.96 -22.90 -6.30
C THR A 389 13.67 -23.01 -7.79
N ILE A 390 13.39 -21.90 -8.47
CA ILE A 390 13.14 -21.85 -9.92
C ILE A 390 14.15 -20.90 -10.55
N SER A 391 14.99 -21.44 -11.44
CA SER A 391 15.92 -20.70 -12.31
C SER A 391 15.22 -20.21 -13.58
N PHE A 392 15.92 -19.47 -14.44
CA PHE A 392 15.35 -19.06 -15.73
C PHE A 392 15.24 -20.24 -16.71
N ASP A 393 16.21 -21.16 -16.66
CA ASP A 393 16.32 -22.29 -17.59
C ASP A 393 15.20 -23.32 -17.37
N ASP A 394 14.68 -23.45 -16.14
CA ASP A 394 13.51 -24.27 -15.81
C ASP A 394 12.21 -23.81 -16.51
N VAL A 395 12.19 -22.56 -17.01
CA VAL A 395 10.97 -21.85 -17.46
C VAL A 395 10.97 -21.62 -18.97
N THR A 396 12.14 -21.61 -19.60
CA THR A 396 12.30 -21.46 -21.04
C THR A 396 13.45 -22.32 -21.55
N HIS A 397 13.13 -23.30 -22.41
CA HIS A 397 14.14 -23.79 -23.35
C HIS A 397 14.52 -22.62 -24.27
N LEU A 398 15.83 -22.33 -24.33
CA LEU A 398 16.39 -21.25 -25.15
C LEU A 398 16.01 -21.45 -26.62
N HIS A 399 15.13 -20.60 -27.11
CA HIS A 399 15.03 -20.28 -28.54
C HIS A 399 15.47 -18.83 -28.75
N SER A 400 16.06 -18.59 -29.93
CA SER A 400 16.43 -17.27 -30.40
C SER A 400 15.27 -16.28 -30.28
N GLY A 401 15.59 -15.00 -30.05
CA GLY A 401 14.58 -13.96 -29.84
C GLY A 401 13.58 -13.86 -31.00
N PRO A 402 12.39 -13.24 -30.77
CA PRO A 402 11.23 -13.41 -31.64
C PRO A 402 11.56 -13.17 -33.11
N ASP A 403 11.20 -14.15 -33.95
CA ASP A 403 11.37 -14.08 -35.38
C ASP A 403 10.85 -12.74 -35.93
N PRO A 404 11.54 -12.14 -36.92
CA PRO A 404 11.08 -10.89 -37.50
C PRO A 404 9.71 -11.08 -38.18
N PRO A 405 8.91 -10.01 -38.36
CA PRO A 405 7.51 -10.13 -38.77
C PRO A 405 7.25 -10.90 -40.07
N TRP A 406 8.24 -10.98 -40.97
CA TRP A 406 8.18 -11.71 -42.24
C TRP A 406 8.45 -13.21 -42.13
N ASN A 407 8.93 -13.71 -40.98
CA ASN A 407 9.09 -15.14 -40.68
C ASN A 407 7.87 -15.73 -39.95
N VAL A 408 6.86 -14.92 -39.62
CA VAL A 408 5.67 -15.36 -38.87
C VAL A 408 4.76 -16.19 -39.78
N ILE A 409 4.43 -17.40 -39.33
CA ILE A 409 3.61 -18.35 -40.08
C ILE A 409 2.33 -18.63 -39.28
N SER A 410 1.20 -18.77 -39.98
CA SER A 410 -0.04 -19.33 -39.44
C SER A 410 -0.38 -20.61 -40.19
N PHE A 411 -0.89 -21.61 -39.49
CA PHE A 411 -1.51 -22.79 -40.09
C PHE A 411 -3.01 -22.80 -39.80
N PRO A 412 -3.87 -22.84 -40.84
CA PRO A 412 -5.30 -22.98 -40.65
C PRO A 412 -5.64 -24.38 -40.12
N TRP A 413 -6.88 -24.52 -39.65
CA TRP A 413 -7.45 -25.77 -39.19
C TRP A 413 -8.95 -25.74 -39.50
N ASP A 414 -9.51 -26.90 -39.82
CA ASP A 414 -10.90 -27.03 -40.24
C ASP A 414 -11.74 -27.75 -39.16
N ILE A 415 -13.06 -27.81 -39.37
CA ILE A 415 -13.93 -28.67 -38.55
C ILE A 415 -13.75 -30.11 -39.04
N GLY A 416 -13.38 -31.01 -38.14
CA GLY A 416 -13.16 -32.42 -38.46
C GLY A 416 -14.47 -33.19 -38.59
N ASP A 417 -14.62 -33.87 -39.72
CA ASP A 417 -15.52 -35.01 -39.88
C ASP A 417 -14.64 -36.25 -40.12
N PRO A 418 -14.29 -37.01 -39.06
CA PRO A 418 -13.33 -38.09 -39.18
C PRO A 418 -13.82 -39.25 -40.05
N ASP A 419 -15.13 -39.42 -40.23
CA ASP A 419 -15.69 -40.57 -40.96
C ASP A 419 -15.59 -40.35 -42.48
N ASN A 420 -15.76 -39.12 -42.94
CA ASN A 420 -15.72 -38.74 -44.36
C ASN A 420 -14.34 -38.35 -44.92
N GLN A 421 -13.26 -38.45 -44.13
CA GLN A 421 -11.90 -38.07 -44.57
C GLN A 421 -10.98 -39.26 -44.86
N ILE A 422 -10.19 -39.11 -45.93
CA ILE A 422 -9.20 -40.08 -46.41
C ILE A 422 -7.82 -39.74 -45.82
N GLY A 423 -7.04 -40.78 -45.49
CA GLY A 423 -5.70 -40.69 -44.89
C GLY A 423 -5.66 -41.11 -43.42
N PHE A 424 -4.45 -41.19 -42.85
CA PHE A 424 -4.21 -41.60 -41.46
C PHE A 424 -5.01 -40.73 -40.48
N LYS A 425 -5.74 -41.34 -39.54
CA LYS A 425 -6.61 -40.62 -38.58
C LYS A 425 -6.00 -40.64 -37.18
N ILE A 426 -5.42 -39.51 -36.75
CA ILE A 426 -4.76 -39.38 -35.45
C ILE A 426 -5.62 -38.53 -34.53
N PHE A 427 -5.88 -39.01 -33.31
CA PHE A 427 -6.59 -38.26 -32.28
C PHE A 427 -5.66 -37.93 -31.11
N THR A 428 -5.73 -36.70 -30.61
CA THR A 428 -4.88 -36.18 -29.53
C THR A 428 -5.70 -35.55 -28.40
N ASP A 429 -5.36 -35.85 -27.15
CA ASP A 429 -5.94 -35.21 -25.96
C ASP A 429 -4.88 -34.99 -24.86
N GLY A 430 -5.12 -33.99 -24.00
CA GLY A 430 -4.30 -33.66 -22.83
C GLY A 430 -5.15 -33.64 -21.56
N SER A 431 -4.67 -34.26 -20.48
CA SER A 431 -5.40 -34.36 -19.21
C SER A 431 -4.60 -33.87 -18.02
N LYS A 432 -5.31 -33.43 -16.97
CA LYS A 432 -4.74 -33.10 -15.66
C LYS A 432 -5.65 -33.58 -14.54
N LEU A 433 -5.14 -34.45 -13.69
CA LEU A 433 -5.82 -35.03 -12.54
C LEU A 433 -4.89 -35.00 -11.33
N ASN A 434 -5.37 -34.56 -10.16
CA ASN A 434 -4.60 -34.54 -8.91
C ASN A 434 -3.19 -33.91 -9.05
N ASN A 435 -3.09 -32.78 -9.75
CA ASN A 435 -1.86 -32.09 -10.19
C ASN A 435 -0.96 -32.83 -11.20
N LYS A 436 -1.09 -34.14 -11.38
CA LYS A 436 -0.41 -34.90 -12.43
C LYS A 436 -0.97 -34.54 -13.81
N VAL A 437 -0.10 -34.47 -14.81
CA VAL A 437 -0.42 -34.08 -16.19
C VAL A 437 0.04 -35.17 -17.14
N GLY A 438 -0.73 -35.44 -18.19
CA GLY A 438 -0.34 -36.41 -19.21
C GLY A 438 -1.10 -36.17 -20.51
N PHE A 439 -0.60 -36.74 -21.59
CA PHE A 439 -1.22 -36.67 -22.91
C PHE A 439 -1.42 -38.05 -23.51
N GLY A 440 -2.39 -38.13 -24.42
CA GLY A 440 -2.78 -39.34 -25.12
C GLY A 440 -2.83 -39.09 -26.62
N ILE A 441 -2.35 -40.05 -27.39
CA ILE A 441 -2.39 -40.04 -28.86
C ILE A 441 -2.80 -41.42 -29.33
N VAL A 442 -3.65 -41.51 -30.34
CA VAL A 442 -3.95 -42.77 -31.04
C VAL A 442 -4.05 -42.53 -32.54
N CYS A 443 -3.46 -43.42 -33.34
CA CYS A 443 -3.58 -43.43 -34.79
C CYS A 443 -4.44 -44.63 -35.20
N PHE A 444 -5.53 -44.38 -35.93
CA PHE A 444 -6.36 -45.41 -36.54
C PHE A 444 -6.04 -45.51 -38.03
N ASP A 445 -5.25 -46.53 -38.36
CA ASP A 445 -4.99 -47.01 -39.73
C ASP A 445 -4.40 -48.43 -39.66
N GLU A 446 -3.90 -48.97 -40.78
CA GLU A 446 -3.26 -50.30 -40.91
C GLU A 446 -2.21 -50.59 -39.82
N HIS A 447 -1.52 -49.56 -39.32
CA HIS A 447 -0.51 -49.64 -38.27
C HIS A 447 -1.01 -48.97 -36.98
N LEU A 448 -2.03 -49.55 -36.35
CA LEU A 448 -2.60 -49.07 -35.08
C LEU A 448 -1.52 -48.87 -34.00
N TRP A 449 -1.33 -47.62 -33.57
CA TRP A 449 -0.46 -47.30 -32.45
C TRP A 449 -1.08 -46.27 -31.51
N SER A 450 -0.66 -46.33 -30.24
CA SER A 450 -1.06 -45.37 -29.21
C SER A 450 0.14 -44.88 -28.42
N VAL A 451 0.09 -43.63 -27.96
CA VAL A 451 1.01 -43.03 -26.98
C VAL A 451 0.21 -42.59 -25.77
N SER A 452 0.75 -42.82 -24.59
CA SER A 452 0.21 -42.39 -23.30
C SER A 452 1.41 -42.03 -22.44
N GLU A 453 1.62 -40.74 -22.21
CA GLU A 453 2.85 -40.23 -21.61
C GLU A 453 2.60 -39.13 -20.57
N ARG A 454 3.36 -39.23 -19.48
CA ARG A 454 3.22 -38.46 -18.24
C ARG A 454 4.17 -37.26 -18.25
N LEU A 455 3.60 -36.05 -18.21
CA LEU A 455 4.34 -34.78 -18.08
C LEU A 455 4.55 -34.40 -16.61
N ASN A 456 5.56 -33.59 -16.31
CA ASN A 456 5.77 -33.05 -14.96
C ASN A 456 4.56 -32.25 -14.44
N ASP A 457 4.36 -32.28 -13.11
CA ASP A 457 3.20 -31.72 -12.40
C ASP A 457 2.92 -30.24 -12.71
N GLU A 458 3.93 -29.48 -13.10
CA GLU A 458 3.84 -28.05 -13.35
C GLU A 458 3.30 -27.69 -14.73
N ALA A 459 3.23 -28.65 -15.66
CA ALA A 459 2.58 -28.47 -16.95
C ALA A 459 1.10 -28.06 -16.79
N SER A 460 0.55 -27.40 -17.81
CA SER A 460 -0.89 -27.16 -17.92
C SER A 460 -1.53 -28.15 -18.90
N VAL A 461 -2.85 -28.32 -18.83
CA VAL A 461 -3.63 -29.10 -19.82
C VAL A 461 -3.31 -28.63 -21.24
N PHE A 462 -3.28 -27.31 -21.46
CA PHE A 462 -2.83 -26.70 -22.73
C PHE A 462 -1.45 -27.18 -23.19
N ILE A 463 -0.47 -27.34 -22.29
CA ILE A 463 0.85 -27.86 -22.69
C ILE A 463 0.78 -29.36 -22.99
N ALA A 464 -0.05 -30.14 -22.30
CA ALA A 464 -0.29 -31.55 -22.64
C ALA A 464 -0.90 -31.69 -24.04
N GLU A 465 -1.92 -30.91 -24.37
CA GLU A 465 -2.55 -30.85 -25.70
C GLU A 465 -1.52 -30.43 -26.80
N VAL A 466 -0.69 -29.42 -26.52
CA VAL A 466 0.41 -29.01 -27.42
C VAL A 466 1.41 -30.13 -27.63
N MET A 467 1.85 -30.81 -26.56
CA MET A 467 2.78 -31.94 -26.65
C MET A 467 2.18 -33.12 -27.40
N ALA A 468 0.88 -33.39 -27.24
CA ALA A 468 0.18 -34.43 -27.97
C ALA A 468 0.24 -34.20 -29.49
N ILE A 469 0.01 -32.97 -29.95
CA ILE A 469 0.11 -32.60 -31.37
C ILE A 469 1.57 -32.62 -31.84
N PHE A 470 2.51 -32.12 -31.04
CA PHE A 470 3.94 -32.17 -31.38
C PHE A 470 4.44 -33.61 -31.60
N HIS A 471 4.11 -34.53 -30.69
CA HIS A 471 4.48 -35.94 -30.78
C HIS A 471 3.73 -36.68 -31.89
N ALA A 472 2.47 -36.33 -32.16
CA ALA A 472 1.74 -36.86 -33.31
C ALA A 472 2.45 -36.52 -34.63
N ILE A 473 2.92 -35.28 -34.78
CA ILE A 473 3.65 -34.83 -35.98
C ILE A 473 5.03 -35.49 -36.07
N ASP A 474 5.83 -35.47 -34.99
CA ASP A 474 7.19 -36.04 -35.02
C ASP A 474 7.20 -37.56 -35.25
N LYS A 475 6.13 -38.27 -34.87
CA LYS A 475 5.97 -39.71 -35.13
C LYS A 475 5.49 -40.04 -36.55
N CYS A 476 4.94 -39.05 -37.28
CA CYS A 476 4.41 -39.22 -38.64
C CYS A 476 5.20 -38.46 -39.71
N LYS A 477 6.38 -37.95 -39.36
CA LYS A 477 7.30 -37.24 -40.26
C LYS A 477 7.74 -38.07 -41.47
N ASP A 478 7.82 -39.39 -41.29
CA ASP A 478 8.25 -40.35 -42.31
C ASP A 478 7.07 -40.96 -43.09
N TYR A 479 5.83 -40.50 -42.84
CA TYR A 479 4.64 -41.00 -43.54
C TYR A 479 4.52 -40.33 -44.91
N SER A 480 4.31 -41.14 -45.96
CA SER A 480 4.18 -40.67 -47.35
C SER A 480 2.75 -40.30 -47.76
N CYS A 481 1.77 -40.44 -46.87
CA CYS A 481 0.35 -40.23 -47.15
C CYS A 481 -0.26 -39.14 -46.27
N GLN A 482 -1.37 -38.54 -46.73
CA GLN A 482 -2.10 -37.52 -45.98
C GLN A 482 -2.42 -38.00 -44.56
N THR A 483 -2.08 -37.17 -43.57
CA THR A 483 -2.23 -37.45 -42.14
C THR A 483 -3.11 -36.39 -41.50
N ASN A 484 -4.25 -36.78 -40.95
CA ASN A 484 -5.26 -35.90 -40.39
C ASN A 484 -5.20 -35.99 -38.85
N ILE A 485 -4.81 -34.90 -38.18
CA ILE A 485 -4.75 -34.81 -36.72
C ILE A 485 -6.02 -34.11 -36.20
N TYR A 486 -6.83 -34.86 -35.47
CA TYR A 486 -8.04 -34.41 -34.80
C TYR A 486 -7.77 -34.11 -33.32
N THR A 487 -8.17 -32.93 -32.86
CA THR A 487 -8.10 -32.52 -31.45
C THR A 487 -9.35 -31.76 -31.06
N ASP A 488 -9.82 -31.89 -29.82
CA ASP A 488 -10.87 -31.04 -29.28
C ASP A 488 -10.34 -29.74 -28.64
N SER A 489 -9.00 -29.58 -28.54
CA SER A 489 -8.37 -28.35 -28.06
C SER A 489 -8.38 -27.22 -29.09
N ARG A 490 -9.53 -26.54 -29.16
CA ARG A 490 -9.66 -25.25 -29.85
C ARG A 490 -8.62 -24.21 -29.39
N PRO A 491 -8.24 -24.08 -28.10
CA PRO A 491 -7.21 -23.13 -27.69
C PRO A 491 -5.85 -23.37 -28.36
N VAL A 492 -5.42 -24.62 -28.52
CA VAL A 492 -4.14 -24.94 -29.17
C VAL A 492 -4.20 -24.67 -30.67
N LEU A 493 -5.28 -25.08 -31.33
CA LEU A 493 -5.51 -24.76 -32.75
C LEU A 493 -5.55 -23.24 -33.02
N MET A 494 -6.16 -22.45 -32.11
CA MET A 494 -6.13 -20.99 -32.20
C MET A 494 -4.74 -20.38 -31.94
N ALA A 495 -3.87 -21.05 -31.19
CA ALA A 495 -2.47 -20.64 -31.03
C ALA A 495 -1.64 -20.94 -32.29
N ILE A 496 -1.84 -22.10 -32.92
CA ILE A 496 -1.19 -22.50 -34.17
C ILE A 496 -1.63 -21.61 -35.35
N ASN A 497 -2.90 -21.20 -35.40
CA ASN A 497 -3.42 -20.24 -36.38
C ASN A 497 -3.03 -18.76 -36.05
N SER A 498 -2.46 -18.49 -34.88
CA SER A 498 -2.10 -17.14 -34.48
C SER A 498 -0.84 -16.64 -35.20
N LEU A 499 -0.80 -15.36 -35.57
CA LEU A 499 0.42 -14.66 -36.00
C LEU A 499 1.29 -14.18 -34.81
N LYS A 500 1.15 -14.79 -33.63
CA LYS A 500 1.93 -14.48 -32.42
C LYS A 500 2.47 -15.74 -31.77
N ASP A 501 3.79 -15.90 -31.85
CA ASP A 501 4.52 -17.05 -31.31
C ASP A 501 5.14 -16.72 -29.95
N ASP A 502 4.30 -16.75 -28.91
CA ASP A 502 4.71 -16.56 -27.51
C ASP A 502 5.18 -17.87 -26.82
N ASN A 503 5.02 -19.03 -27.48
CA ASN A 503 5.34 -20.35 -26.92
C ASN A 503 6.35 -21.09 -27.83
N PRO A 504 7.54 -21.46 -27.32
CA PRO A 504 8.57 -22.20 -28.07
C PRO A 504 8.08 -23.48 -28.75
N ILE A 505 7.17 -24.22 -28.13
CA ILE A 505 6.68 -25.52 -28.64
C ILE A 505 5.66 -25.31 -29.77
N ILE A 506 4.82 -24.27 -29.70
CA ILE A 506 3.94 -23.87 -30.81
C ILE A 506 4.78 -23.48 -32.03
N PHE A 507 5.86 -22.73 -31.83
CA PHE A 507 6.79 -22.38 -32.90
C PHE A 507 7.48 -23.62 -33.50
N GLN A 508 7.86 -24.60 -32.69
CA GLN A 508 8.37 -25.89 -33.19
C GLN A 508 7.32 -26.66 -34.01
N ILE A 509 6.07 -26.75 -33.53
CA ILE A 509 4.95 -27.36 -34.28
C ILE A 509 4.78 -26.70 -35.65
N LYS A 510 4.74 -25.36 -35.71
CA LYS A 510 4.64 -24.61 -36.97
C LYS A 510 5.80 -24.91 -37.92
N ASN A 511 7.03 -25.02 -37.41
CA ASN A 511 8.18 -25.37 -38.23
C ASN A 511 8.16 -26.83 -38.74
N LEU A 512 7.51 -27.75 -38.02
CA LEU A 512 7.26 -29.11 -38.50
C LEU A 512 6.16 -29.11 -39.56
N LEU A 513 5.02 -28.46 -39.32
CA LEU A 513 3.92 -28.32 -40.30
C LEU A 513 4.38 -27.62 -41.60
N ARG A 514 5.38 -26.73 -41.54
CA ARG A 514 6.00 -26.13 -42.73
C ARG A 514 6.78 -27.13 -43.58
N LYS A 515 7.33 -28.18 -42.97
CA LYS A 515 8.12 -29.22 -43.64
C LYS A 515 7.27 -30.41 -44.13
N PHE A 516 6.10 -30.60 -43.51
CA PHE A 516 5.23 -31.76 -43.68
C PHE A 516 3.84 -31.30 -44.12
N ASP A 517 3.70 -30.99 -45.42
CA ASP A 517 2.46 -30.50 -46.03
C ASP A 517 1.36 -31.57 -46.12
N HIS A 518 1.72 -32.85 -45.96
CA HIS A 518 0.79 -33.97 -45.82
C HIS A 518 -0.01 -33.95 -44.51
N VAL A 519 0.40 -33.15 -43.51
CA VAL A 519 -0.26 -33.08 -42.20
C VAL A 519 -1.31 -31.97 -42.14
N LYS A 520 -2.56 -32.33 -41.82
CA LYS A 520 -3.68 -31.40 -41.66
C LYS A 520 -4.25 -31.43 -40.25
N LEU A 521 -4.70 -30.28 -39.76
CA LEU A 521 -5.25 -30.10 -38.41
C LEU A 521 -6.77 -29.90 -38.44
N PHE A 522 -7.48 -30.63 -37.59
CA PHE A 522 -8.92 -30.62 -37.50
C PHE A 522 -9.41 -30.47 -36.06
N TRP A 523 -10.41 -29.62 -35.85
CA TRP A 523 -11.11 -29.51 -34.58
C TRP A 523 -12.30 -30.48 -34.53
N VAL A 524 -12.33 -31.35 -33.52
CA VAL A 524 -13.47 -32.22 -33.20
C VAL A 524 -14.14 -31.77 -31.89
N LYS A 525 -15.40 -32.16 -31.68
CA LYS A 525 -16.13 -31.77 -30.47
C LYS A 525 -15.93 -32.81 -29.36
N ALA A 526 -15.46 -32.37 -28.20
CA ALA A 526 -15.30 -33.20 -27.01
C ALA A 526 -16.62 -33.90 -26.61
N HIS A 527 -16.53 -35.17 -26.20
CA HIS A 527 -17.62 -35.97 -25.61
C HIS A 527 -18.89 -36.13 -26.47
N VAL A 528 -18.72 -36.46 -27.76
CA VAL A 528 -19.84 -36.72 -28.71
C VAL A 528 -19.76 -38.15 -29.29
N GLY A 529 -19.16 -39.12 -28.59
CA GLY A 529 -19.09 -40.51 -29.05
C GLY A 529 -18.08 -40.77 -30.17
N THR A 530 -17.23 -39.78 -30.52
CA THR A 530 -16.14 -39.96 -31.48
C THR A 530 -15.08 -40.88 -30.89
N TYR A 531 -15.16 -42.18 -31.21
CA TYR A 531 -14.37 -43.25 -30.58
C TYR A 531 -12.89 -42.91 -30.40
N GLY A 532 -12.25 -42.35 -31.44
CA GLY A 532 -10.83 -42.01 -31.37
C GLY A 532 -10.48 -40.89 -30.39
N ASN A 533 -11.34 -39.86 -30.26
CA ASN A 533 -11.15 -38.78 -29.29
C ASN A 533 -11.35 -39.29 -27.86
N GLU A 534 -12.34 -40.17 -27.65
CA GLU A 534 -12.58 -40.80 -26.35
C GLU A 534 -11.45 -41.76 -25.95
N PHE A 535 -10.87 -42.47 -26.93
CA PHE A 535 -9.70 -43.31 -26.70
C PHE A 535 -8.45 -42.47 -26.36
N ALA A 536 -8.17 -41.39 -27.09
CA ALA A 536 -7.11 -40.43 -26.77
C ALA A 536 -7.27 -39.87 -25.34
N ASN A 537 -8.50 -39.52 -24.95
CA ASN A 537 -8.84 -39.04 -23.60
C ASN A 537 -8.59 -40.11 -22.52
N SER A 538 -8.92 -41.38 -22.81
CA SER A 538 -8.61 -42.49 -21.92
C SER A 538 -7.10 -42.68 -21.73
N LEU A 539 -6.30 -42.49 -22.78
CA LEU A 539 -4.83 -42.57 -22.75
C LEU A 539 -4.21 -41.40 -21.99
N ALA A 540 -4.74 -40.19 -22.16
CA ALA A 540 -4.30 -39.00 -21.44
C ALA A 540 -4.59 -39.11 -19.93
N LYS A 541 -5.77 -39.65 -19.54
CA LYS A 541 -6.11 -39.96 -18.15
C LYS A 541 -5.21 -41.05 -17.57
N ARG A 542 -4.99 -42.15 -18.29
CA ARG A 542 -4.09 -43.24 -17.87
C ARG A 542 -2.65 -42.76 -17.67
N ALA A 543 -2.20 -41.78 -18.47
CA ALA A 543 -0.91 -41.13 -18.25
C ALA A 543 -0.88 -40.36 -16.92
N THR A 544 -1.95 -39.63 -16.55
CA THR A 544 -2.03 -38.92 -15.25
C THR A 544 -2.06 -39.83 -14.03
N GLU A 545 -2.35 -41.13 -14.18
CA GLU A 545 -2.34 -42.09 -13.06
C GLU A 545 -0.90 -42.48 -12.66
N ARG A 546 0.05 -42.48 -13.60
CA ARG A 546 1.46 -42.83 -13.37
C ARG A 546 2.16 -41.90 -12.37
N ASP A 547 3.00 -42.46 -11.50
CA ASP A 547 3.83 -41.69 -10.57
C ASP A 547 5.06 -41.08 -11.26
N ASN A 548 5.81 -41.90 -12.00
CA ASN A 548 7.01 -41.47 -12.71
C ASN A 548 6.67 -40.51 -13.87
N THR A 549 7.49 -39.48 -14.06
CA THR A 549 7.38 -38.55 -15.20
C THR A 549 8.12 -39.12 -16.40
N ASP A 550 7.43 -39.23 -17.55
CA ASP A 550 8.00 -39.72 -18.81
C ASP A 550 8.71 -38.57 -19.57
N GLN A 551 8.14 -37.36 -19.57
CA GLN A 551 8.76 -36.16 -20.18
C GLN A 551 8.69 -34.94 -19.27
N VAL A 552 9.79 -34.17 -19.24
CA VAL A 552 9.88 -32.90 -18.52
C VAL A 552 9.77 -31.75 -19.52
N VAL A 553 8.79 -30.86 -19.32
CA VAL A 553 8.59 -29.65 -20.12
C VAL A 553 8.83 -28.38 -19.28
N PRO A 554 9.21 -27.25 -19.91
CA PRO A 554 9.47 -26.01 -19.18
C PRO A 554 8.26 -25.55 -18.37
N MET A 555 8.51 -25.06 -17.16
CA MET A 555 7.48 -24.59 -16.24
C MET A 555 6.70 -23.43 -16.87
N PRO A 556 5.38 -23.57 -17.13
CA PRO A 556 4.63 -22.52 -17.81
C PRO A 556 4.59 -21.23 -16.99
N LYS A 557 4.79 -20.08 -17.64
CA LYS A 557 4.65 -18.74 -17.03
C LYS A 557 3.30 -18.53 -16.33
N SER A 558 2.25 -19.23 -16.79
CA SER A 558 0.92 -19.29 -16.15
C SER A 558 0.94 -20.03 -14.80
N TRP A 559 1.65 -21.15 -14.69
CA TRP A 559 1.84 -21.90 -13.44
C TRP A 559 2.61 -21.09 -12.40
N ILE A 560 3.68 -20.39 -12.81
CA ILE A 560 4.46 -19.52 -11.89
C ILE A 560 3.57 -18.37 -11.38
N LYS A 561 2.80 -17.73 -12.26
CA LYS A 561 1.81 -16.70 -11.87
C LYS A 561 0.73 -17.27 -10.93
N TYR A 562 0.31 -18.51 -11.13
CA TYR A 562 -0.63 -19.21 -10.23
C TYR A 562 -0.02 -19.43 -8.84
N LYS A 563 1.21 -19.97 -8.74
CA LYS A 563 1.92 -20.13 -7.45
C LYS A 563 2.19 -18.81 -6.74
N MET A 564 2.52 -17.75 -7.48
CA MET A 564 2.64 -16.39 -6.93
C MET A 564 1.29 -15.90 -6.36
N ARG A 565 0.17 -16.23 -7.01
CA ARG A 565 -1.17 -15.88 -6.52
C ARG A 565 -1.55 -16.67 -5.26
N GLU A 566 -1.23 -17.97 -5.18
CA GLU A 566 -1.40 -18.77 -3.96
C GLU A 566 -0.58 -18.19 -2.80
N SER A 567 0.69 -17.87 -3.05
CA SER A 567 1.57 -17.22 -2.06
C SER A 567 1.00 -15.88 -1.59
N LEU A 568 0.52 -15.03 -2.49
CA LEU A 568 -0.09 -13.75 -2.15
C LEU A 568 -1.38 -13.90 -1.32
N ILE A 569 -2.21 -14.90 -1.61
CA ILE A 569 -3.43 -15.18 -0.83
C ILE A 569 -3.05 -15.64 0.58
N ARG A 570 -2.08 -16.56 0.73
CA ARG A 570 -1.56 -16.99 2.05
C ARG A 570 -1.02 -15.80 2.86
N ASN A 571 -0.08 -15.03 2.29
CA ASN A 571 0.48 -13.83 2.94
C ASN A 571 -0.58 -12.77 3.32
N TRP A 572 -1.69 -12.70 2.58
CA TRP A 572 -2.83 -11.83 2.91
C TRP A 572 -3.68 -12.42 4.05
N GLN A 573 -3.93 -13.74 4.04
CA GLN A 573 -4.64 -14.44 5.12
C GLN A 573 -3.86 -14.32 6.44
N ASP A 574 -2.55 -14.54 6.44
CA ASP A 574 -1.70 -14.37 7.63
C ASP A 574 -1.81 -12.94 8.20
N ARG A 575 -1.70 -11.94 7.32
CA ARG A 575 -1.87 -10.52 7.70
C ARG A 575 -3.26 -10.24 8.28
N TRP A 576 -4.30 -10.96 7.83
CA TRP A 576 -5.67 -10.80 8.31
C TRP A 576 -5.92 -11.50 9.65
N ASN A 577 -5.38 -12.70 9.82
CA ASN A 577 -5.35 -13.47 11.07
C ASN A 577 -4.71 -12.64 12.20
N PHE A 578 -3.50 -12.12 11.97
CA PHE A 578 -2.72 -11.37 12.97
C PHE A 578 -3.04 -9.87 13.08
N SER A 579 -3.92 -9.32 12.24
CA SER A 579 -4.31 -7.91 12.37
C SER A 579 -5.06 -7.66 13.68
N ARG A 580 -4.73 -6.56 14.37
CA ARG A 580 -5.48 -6.09 15.54
C ARG A 580 -6.71 -5.26 15.16
N ASN A 581 -6.85 -4.90 13.89
CA ASN A 581 -7.96 -4.07 13.40
C ASN A 581 -9.17 -4.93 13.02
N ALA A 582 -10.35 -4.30 13.02
CA ALA A 582 -11.57 -4.84 12.41
C ALA A 582 -11.98 -6.25 12.86
N ARG A 583 -11.76 -6.60 14.13
CA ARG A 583 -12.04 -7.95 14.67
C ARG A 583 -13.52 -8.36 14.59
N PHE A 584 -14.45 -7.41 14.61
CA PHE A 584 -15.87 -7.66 14.30
C PHE A 584 -16.05 -8.20 12.87
N LEU A 585 -15.40 -7.58 11.88
CA LEU A 585 -15.44 -8.05 10.49
C LEU A 585 -14.71 -9.40 10.34
N PHE A 586 -13.67 -9.67 11.11
CA PHE A 586 -12.99 -10.98 11.15
C PHE A 586 -13.94 -12.09 11.62
N GLY A 587 -14.77 -11.83 12.63
CA GLY A 587 -15.80 -12.78 13.08
C GLY A 587 -16.88 -13.10 12.02
N ILE A 588 -17.07 -12.23 11.01
CA ILE A 588 -18.01 -12.43 9.90
C ILE A 588 -17.30 -13.04 8.68
N PHE A 589 -16.06 -12.62 8.41
CA PHE A 589 -15.25 -13.05 7.27
C PHE A 589 -13.83 -13.39 7.74
N PRO A 590 -13.61 -14.59 8.33
CA PRO A 590 -12.28 -15.04 8.71
C PRO A 590 -11.39 -15.24 7.48
N GLU A 591 -11.94 -15.74 6.37
CA GLU A 591 -11.20 -16.00 5.13
C GLU A 591 -11.16 -14.81 4.17
N VAL A 592 -9.98 -14.51 3.62
CA VAL A 592 -9.78 -13.59 2.51
C VAL A 592 -10.39 -14.16 1.22
N SER A 593 -10.89 -13.29 0.33
CA SER A 593 -11.44 -13.74 -0.95
C SER A 593 -11.33 -12.67 -2.01
N LEU A 594 -10.78 -13.04 -3.17
CA LEU A 594 -10.67 -12.16 -4.33
C LEU A 594 -12.03 -11.94 -5.02
N ARG A 595 -13.02 -12.81 -4.79
CA ARG A 595 -14.37 -12.69 -5.38
C ARG A 595 -15.29 -11.72 -4.62
N ARG A 596 -15.02 -11.49 -3.33
CA ARG A 596 -15.84 -10.64 -2.45
C ARG A 596 -15.91 -9.19 -2.98
N CYS A 597 -17.09 -8.57 -2.93
CA CYS A 597 -17.27 -7.16 -3.27
C CYS A 597 -18.50 -6.59 -2.53
N PHE A 598 -18.27 -5.92 -1.40
CA PHE A 598 -19.31 -5.26 -0.62
C PHE A 598 -19.23 -3.74 -0.79
N GLY A 599 -20.23 -3.12 -1.43
CA GLY A 599 -20.31 -1.67 -1.64
C GLY A 599 -21.71 -1.09 -1.39
N ASP A 600 -22.44 -1.65 -0.43
CA ASP A 600 -23.71 -1.09 0.06
C ASP A 600 -23.42 -0.17 1.26
N PHE A 601 -23.71 1.13 1.12
CA PHE A 601 -23.41 2.14 2.16
C PHE A 601 -24.08 1.89 3.53
N TYR A 602 -25.25 1.25 3.58
CA TYR A 602 -25.95 0.98 4.83
C TYR A 602 -25.43 -0.32 5.47
N ILE A 603 -25.36 -1.40 4.69
CA ILE A 603 -24.87 -2.70 5.18
C ILE A 603 -23.39 -2.61 5.57
N ASN A 604 -22.59 -1.81 4.88
CA ASN A 604 -21.18 -1.65 5.21
C ASN A 604 -20.92 -0.87 6.51
N GLN A 605 -21.91 -0.12 7.02
CA GLN A 605 -21.81 0.44 8.38
C GLN A 605 -21.94 -0.67 9.44
N ILE A 606 -22.83 -1.65 9.22
CA ILE A 606 -23.00 -2.83 10.07
C ILE A 606 -21.71 -3.64 10.05
N LEU A 607 -21.27 -4.08 8.87
CA LEU A 607 -20.07 -4.93 8.69
C LEU A 607 -18.79 -4.34 9.29
N THR A 608 -18.67 -3.02 9.29
CA THR A 608 -17.46 -2.34 9.80
C THR A 608 -17.59 -1.85 11.24
N THR A 609 -18.81 -1.82 11.80
CA THR A 609 -19.19 -1.10 13.04
C THR A 609 -18.93 0.41 13.02
N HIS A 610 -18.64 0.99 11.85
CA HIS A 610 -18.44 2.43 11.66
C HIS A 610 -19.67 3.08 11.02
N GLY A 611 -19.89 4.37 11.29
CA GLY A 611 -20.99 5.15 10.72
C GLY A 611 -21.92 5.71 11.80
N SER A 612 -23.22 5.53 11.63
CA SER A 612 -24.26 6.21 12.43
C SER A 612 -24.53 5.58 13.82
N PHE A 613 -23.90 4.46 14.14
CA PHE A 613 -24.03 3.81 15.44
C PHE A 613 -23.50 4.69 16.59
N PRO A 614 -24.28 4.95 17.66
CA PRO A 614 -23.88 5.84 18.76
C PRO A 614 -22.52 5.53 19.37
N ILE A 615 -22.16 4.25 19.57
CA ILE A 615 -20.83 3.90 20.12
C ILE A 615 -19.66 4.33 19.22
N HIS A 616 -19.84 4.29 17.89
CA HIS A 616 -18.86 4.83 16.94
C HIS A 616 -18.88 6.36 16.92
N GLN A 617 -20.07 6.96 16.96
CA GLN A 617 -20.24 8.41 16.97
C GLN A 617 -19.62 9.04 18.22
N SER A 618 -19.71 8.38 19.38
CA SER A 618 -19.08 8.81 20.63
C SER A 618 -17.54 8.85 20.51
N ARG A 619 -16.94 7.74 20.05
CA ARG A 619 -15.47 7.61 19.91
C ARG A 619 -14.83 8.61 18.94
N PHE A 620 -15.55 9.04 17.89
CA PHE A 620 -15.00 9.91 16.84
C PHE A 620 -15.51 11.35 16.86
N PHE A 621 -16.68 11.62 17.46
CA PHE A 621 -17.33 12.94 17.43
C PHE A 621 -17.83 13.42 18.80
N GLY A 622 -17.53 12.70 19.90
CA GLY A 622 -17.90 13.12 21.27
C GLY A 622 -19.39 13.07 21.58
N LYS A 623 -20.21 12.40 20.75
CA LYS A 623 -21.65 12.20 21.01
C LYS A 623 -21.86 11.19 22.16
N SER A 624 -23.10 11.08 22.66
CA SER A 624 -23.47 10.01 23.58
C SER A 624 -23.25 8.61 22.96
N SER A 625 -22.78 7.66 23.77
CA SER A 625 -22.65 6.25 23.37
C SER A 625 -23.97 5.48 23.47
N LEU A 626 -24.97 6.01 24.19
CA LEU A 626 -26.27 5.37 24.40
C LEU A 626 -27.10 5.29 23.12
N CYS A 627 -27.91 4.24 23.00
CA CYS A 627 -28.87 4.09 21.91
C CYS A 627 -30.05 5.08 22.05
N ILE A 628 -30.77 5.32 20.96
CA ILE A 628 -31.97 6.18 20.90
C ILE A 628 -33.11 5.63 21.79
N CYS A 629 -33.07 4.34 22.16
CA CYS A 629 -33.98 3.76 23.14
C CYS A 629 -33.67 4.15 24.59
N GLY A 630 -32.45 4.61 24.89
CA GLY A 630 -31.97 4.92 26.25
C GLY A 630 -31.58 3.72 27.12
N LEU A 631 -31.77 2.48 26.65
CA LEU A 631 -31.66 1.26 27.47
C LEU A 631 -30.25 0.65 27.54
N ASP A 632 -29.37 0.95 26.57
CA ASP A 632 -28.09 0.27 26.37
C ASP A 632 -27.16 1.14 25.48
N GLU A 633 -25.89 0.75 25.35
CA GLU A 633 -24.99 1.31 24.35
C GLU A 633 -25.53 1.06 22.92
N GLY A 634 -25.42 2.08 22.06
CA GLY A 634 -25.80 2.01 20.65
C GLY A 634 -24.80 1.21 19.80
N THR A 635 -24.63 -0.06 20.15
CA THR A 635 -23.85 -1.05 19.41
C THR A 635 -24.62 -1.58 18.20
N VAL A 636 -23.90 -2.19 17.26
CA VAL A 636 -24.50 -2.87 16.10
C VAL A 636 -25.44 -4.00 16.54
N SER A 637 -25.01 -4.81 17.52
CA SER A 637 -25.80 -5.92 18.06
C SER A 637 -27.06 -5.43 18.76
N HIS A 638 -26.96 -4.40 19.61
CA HIS A 638 -28.14 -3.81 20.25
C HIS A 638 -29.13 -3.28 19.21
N CYS A 639 -28.69 -2.43 18.27
CA CYS A 639 -29.58 -1.85 17.27
C CYS A 639 -30.26 -2.90 16.39
N ILE A 640 -29.58 -4.00 16.04
CA ILE A 640 -30.14 -5.03 15.15
C ILE A 640 -31.04 -6.01 15.90
N TYR A 641 -30.63 -6.53 17.07
CA TYR A 641 -31.36 -7.59 17.77
C TYR A 641 -32.20 -7.11 18.94
N GLY A 642 -31.66 -6.22 19.79
CA GLY A 642 -32.25 -5.91 21.10
C GLY A 642 -33.12 -4.64 21.17
N CYS A 643 -32.88 -3.65 20.30
CA CYS A 643 -33.46 -2.31 20.45
C CYS A 643 -34.99 -2.31 20.23
N PRO A 644 -35.82 -1.89 21.20
CA PRO A 644 -37.28 -1.87 21.04
C PRO A 644 -37.76 -0.90 19.95
N ARG A 645 -37.01 0.20 19.70
CA ARG A 645 -37.34 1.20 18.67
C ARG A 645 -37.37 0.63 17.24
N PHE A 646 -36.82 -0.56 17.01
CA PHE A 646 -36.80 -1.23 15.72
C PHE A 646 -37.61 -2.53 15.69
N CYS A 647 -38.48 -2.79 16.69
CA CYS A 647 -39.25 -4.04 16.77
C CYS A 647 -40.16 -4.26 15.55
N SER A 648 -40.93 -3.24 15.16
CA SER A 648 -41.80 -3.28 13.98
C SER A 648 -41.05 -3.53 12.67
N ILE A 649 -39.79 -3.09 12.55
CA ILE A 649 -38.96 -3.37 11.37
C ILE A 649 -38.52 -4.84 11.37
N ARG A 650 -38.16 -5.41 12.53
CA ARG A 650 -37.85 -6.84 12.65
C ARG A 650 -39.06 -7.70 12.32
N GLU A 651 -40.20 -7.44 12.95
CA GLU A 651 -41.46 -8.16 12.71
C GLU A 651 -41.87 -8.16 11.22
N LYS A 652 -41.66 -7.04 10.53
CA LYS A 652 -42.01 -6.88 9.11
C LYS A 652 -41.01 -7.53 8.14
N PHE A 653 -39.71 -7.50 8.42
CA PHE A 653 -38.66 -7.84 7.44
C PHE A 653 -37.78 -9.04 7.80
N PHE A 654 -37.64 -9.37 9.09
CA PHE A 654 -36.73 -10.43 9.53
C PHE A 654 -37.47 -11.77 9.60
N PRO A 655 -36.79 -12.91 9.39
CA PRO A 655 -37.41 -14.22 9.58
C PRO A 655 -37.72 -14.47 11.07
N GLY A 656 -38.73 -15.28 11.39
CA GLY A 656 -39.15 -15.51 12.79
C GLY A 656 -38.07 -16.05 13.72
N ASN A 657 -37.05 -16.73 13.17
CA ASN A 657 -35.88 -17.23 13.90
C ASN A 657 -34.66 -16.28 13.89
N PHE A 658 -34.82 -14.99 13.57
CA PHE A 658 -33.69 -14.06 13.41
C PHE A 658 -32.76 -13.95 14.63
N SER A 659 -33.27 -14.22 15.84
CA SER A 659 -32.52 -14.12 17.10
C SER A 659 -31.35 -15.12 17.20
N VAL A 660 -31.38 -16.21 16.42
CA VAL A 660 -30.29 -17.20 16.33
C VAL A 660 -29.46 -17.10 15.05
N LEU A 661 -29.81 -16.19 14.14
CA LEU A 661 -29.09 -15.98 12.88
C LEU A 661 -27.89 -15.05 13.06
N GLY A 662 -26.82 -15.28 12.29
CA GLY A 662 -25.68 -14.38 12.23
C GLY A 662 -25.97 -13.15 11.36
N PHE A 663 -25.13 -12.11 11.51
CA PHE A 663 -25.22 -10.92 10.64
C PHE A 663 -25.10 -11.26 9.15
N LEU A 664 -24.31 -12.29 8.79
CA LEU A 664 -24.15 -12.72 7.40
C LEU A 664 -25.45 -13.30 6.84
N ASP A 665 -26.16 -14.12 7.61
CA ASP A 665 -27.43 -14.74 7.21
C ASP A 665 -28.52 -13.68 6.99
N LEU A 666 -28.58 -12.68 7.86
CA LEU A 666 -29.50 -11.53 7.71
C LEU A 666 -29.15 -10.65 6.49
N ILE A 667 -27.86 -10.52 6.16
CA ILE A 667 -27.41 -9.76 4.97
C ILE A 667 -27.70 -10.53 3.67
N LEU A 668 -27.58 -11.86 3.68
CA LEU A 668 -27.88 -12.73 2.54
C LEU A 668 -29.39 -12.90 2.32
N ASN A 669 -30.20 -12.85 3.39
CA ASN A 669 -31.66 -12.86 3.28
C ASN A 669 -32.16 -11.51 2.71
N LYS A 670 -32.73 -11.54 1.50
CA LYS A 670 -33.20 -10.36 0.77
C LYS A 670 -34.20 -9.48 1.54
N ARG A 671 -35.09 -10.06 2.36
CA ARG A 671 -36.06 -9.30 3.18
C ARG A 671 -35.38 -8.69 4.40
N ALA A 672 -34.61 -9.48 5.16
CA ALA A 672 -33.92 -8.98 6.35
C ALA A 672 -32.89 -7.89 5.99
N CYS A 673 -32.19 -8.04 4.87
CA CYS A 673 -31.27 -7.04 4.33
C CYS A 673 -31.96 -5.69 4.04
N GLN A 674 -33.23 -5.68 3.61
CA GLN A 674 -34.00 -4.44 3.49
C GLN A 674 -34.29 -3.83 4.87
N GLY A 675 -34.74 -4.62 5.84
CA GLY A 675 -34.94 -4.14 7.22
C GLY A 675 -33.66 -3.59 7.87
N LEU A 676 -32.51 -4.22 7.62
CA LEU A 676 -31.20 -3.73 8.07
C LEU A 676 -30.87 -2.35 7.47
N ARG A 677 -31.18 -2.12 6.19
CA ARG A 677 -31.04 -0.79 5.56
C ARG A 677 -31.95 0.23 6.21
N GLU A 678 -33.20 -0.10 6.50
CA GLU A 678 -34.15 0.81 7.17
C GLU A 678 -33.67 1.19 8.58
N ILE A 679 -33.19 0.23 9.40
CA ILE A 679 -32.61 0.50 10.73
C ILE A 679 -31.43 1.49 10.63
N VAL A 680 -30.47 1.24 9.72
CA VAL A 680 -29.30 2.13 9.57
C VAL A 680 -29.69 3.49 8.99
N SER A 681 -30.71 3.56 8.12
CA SER A 681 -31.24 4.81 7.59
C SER A 681 -31.88 5.66 8.70
N LEU A 682 -32.67 5.07 9.58
CA LEU A 682 -33.26 5.77 10.74
C LEU A 682 -32.19 6.26 11.72
N LEU A 683 -31.17 5.44 12.02
CA LEU A 683 -30.01 5.86 12.82
C LEU A 683 -29.28 7.04 12.18
N LEU A 684 -29.10 7.03 10.85
CA LEU A 684 -28.48 8.13 10.10
C LEU A 684 -29.32 9.41 10.20
N CYS A 685 -30.63 9.34 9.94
CA CYS A 685 -31.56 10.47 10.08
C CYS A 685 -31.51 11.07 11.48
N ALA A 686 -31.62 10.24 12.54
CA ALA A 686 -31.52 10.71 13.93
C ALA A 686 -30.17 11.37 14.22
N SER A 687 -29.07 10.83 13.69
CA SER A 687 -27.73 11.40 13.88
C SER A 687 -27.48 12.72 13.15
N LEU A 688 -28.33 13.05 12.15
CA LEU A 688 -28.28 14.24 11.31
C LEU A 688 -29.37 15.28 11.63
N ALA A 689 -30.40 14.93 12.42
CA ALA A 689 -31.55 15.80 12.68
C ALA A 689 -31.16 17.20 13.19
N LEU A 690 -30.14 17.30 14.04
CA LEU A 690 -29.60 18.58 14.51
C LEU A 690 -29.03 19.45 13.37
N PHE A 691 -28.35 18.81 12.40
CA PHE A 691 -27.79 19.47 11.22
C PHE A 691 -28.86 19.91 10.23
N VAL A 692 -29.93 19.12 10.07
CA VAL A 692 -31.06 19.47 9.20
C VAL A 692 -31.81 20.66 9.78
N LEU A 693 -32.09 20.66 11.10
CA LEU A 693 -32.70 21.81 11.78
C LEU A 693 -31.83 23.06 11.68
N LEU A 694 -30.51 22.96 11.93
CA LEU A 694 -29.58 24.08 11.75
C LEU A 694 -29.49 24.56 10.29
N ALA A 695 -29.53 23.65 9.31
CA ALA A 695 -29.50 24.01 7.90
C ALA A 695 -30.80 24.72 7.47
N PHE A 696 -31.97 24.27 7.93
CA PHE A 696 -33.23 24.99 7.74
C PHE A 696 -33.21 26.35 8.45
N TRP A 697 -32.63 26.45 9.64
CA TRP A 697 -32.46 27.72 10.34
C TRP A 697 -31.57 28.70 9.56
N PHE A 698 -30.44 28.24 9.02
CA PHE A 698 -29.57 29.03 8.14
C PHE A 698 -30.27 29.41 6.82
N PHE A 699 -31.04 28.51 6.22
CA PHE A 699 -31.79 28.79 4.99
C PHE A 699 -32.93 29.79 5.24
N PHE A 700 -33.58 29.71 6.40
CA PHE A 700 -34.61 30.65 6.83
C PHE A 700 -34.00 32.04 7.13
N ILE A 701 -32.84 32.10 7.78
CA ILE A 701 -32.06 33.35 7.93
C ILE A 701 -31.68 33.92 6.56
N LEU A 702 -31.22 33.08 5.62
CA LEU A 702 -30.85 33.53 4.27
C LEU A 702 -32.06 34.09 3.52
N ILE A 703 -33.22 33.43 3.61
CA ILE A 703 -34.49 33.92 3.04
C ILE A 703 -34.89 35.24 3.70
N LEU A 704 -34.83 35.35 5.03
CA LEU A 704 -35.10 36.61 5.74
C LEU A 704 -34.13 37.72 5.32
N PHE A 705 -32.86 37.42 5.08
CA PHE A 705 -31.87 38.38 4.57
C PHE A 705 -32.19 38.82 3.14
N VAL A 706 -32.58 37.90 2.26
CA VAL A 706 -32.97 38.20 0.87
C VAL A 706 -34.29 38.98 0.82
N VAL A 707 -35.28 38.65 1.66
CA VAL A 707 -36.55 39.38 1.76
C VAL A 707 -36.33 40.76 2.38
N SER A 708 -35.49 40.89 3.42
CA SER A 708 -35.12 42.19 4.00
C SER A 708 -34.32 43.06 3.03
N ALA A 709 -33.41 42.47 2.25
CA ALA A 709 -32.72 43.18 1.18
C ALA A 709 -33.72 43.63 0.10
N SER A 710 -34.61 42.75 -0.36
CA SER A 710 -35.64 43.06 -1.35
C SER A 710 -36.62 44.13 -0.88
N ALA A 711 -36.93 44.20 0.43
CA ALA A 711 -37.75 45.26 1.00
C ALA A 711 -37.02 46.61 1.03
N ASN A 712 -35.72 46.61 1.30
CA ASN A 712 -34.88 47.82 1.30
C ASN A 712 -34.54 48.32 -0.12
N TYR A 713 -34.63 47.47 -1.15
CA TYR A 713 -34.32 47.84 -2.55
C TYR A 713 -35.40 48.69 -3.25
N ASN A 714 -36.53 49.01 -2.59
CA ASN A 714 -37.55 49.94 -3.11
C ASN A 714 -37.26 51.43 -2.81
N TYR A 715 -36.12 51.77 -2.19
CA TYR A 715 -35.67 53.15 -2.02
C TYR A 715 -34.16 53.28 -2.25
N GLY A 716 -33.75 54.02 -3.29
CA GLY A 716 -32.38 54.54 -3.44
C GLY A 716 -31.62 54.04 -4.67
N ASN A 717 -31.01 54.98 -5.40
CA ASN A 717 -30.29 54.75 -6.64
C ASN A 717 -28.96 53.98 -6.49
N PHE A 718 -28.60 53.29 -7.58
CA PHE A 718 -27.24 53.00 -8.06
C PHE A 718 -26.06 53.48 -7.20
N TYR A 719 -25.25 52.53 -6.70
CA TYR A 719 -23.79 52.49 -6.93
C TYR A 719 -23.26 51.04 -6.74
N LEU A 720 -22.06 50.77 -7.25
CA LEU A 720 -21.47 49.43 -7.43
C LEU A 720 -21.22 48.66 -6.12
N LEU A 721 -21.52 47.35 -6.11
CA LEU A 721 -21.01 46.36 -5.14
C LEU A 721 -20.57 45.06 -5.86
N PRO A 722 -19.57 44.34 -5.33
CA PRO A 722 -18.86 43.27 -6.07
C PRO A 722 -19.56 41.90 -6.06
N THR A 723 -19.10 41.02 -6.94
CA THR A 723 -19.67 39.69 -7.19
C THR A 723 -19.44 38.66 -6.08
N TYR A 724 -20.42 37.76 -5.96
CA TYR A 724 -20.62 36.76 -4.90
C TYR A 724 -19.66 35.55 -4.96
N GLU A 725 -18.34 35.74 -4.77
CA GLU A 725 -17.37 34.61 -4.70
C GLU A 725 -16.56 34.50 -3.38
N ASP A 726 -16.57 35.50 -2.49
CA ASP A 726 -15.57 35.57 -1.39
C ASP A 726 -15.91 34.84 -0.06
N TYR A 727 -17.12 34.30 0.14
CA TYR A 727 -17.50 33.76 1.47
C TYR A 727 -17.24 32.26 1.73
N TYR A 728 -16.69 31.52 0.76
CA TYR A 728 -16.20 30.14 0.96
C TYR A 728 -14.79 29.90 0.36
N GLY A 729 -13.93 30.93 0.39
CA GLY A 729 -12.53 30.91 -0.07
C GLY A 729 -11.47 30.56 0.98
N GLY A 730 -11.82 29.83 2.04
CA GLY A 730 -10.96 29.62 3.22
C GLY A 730 -10.21 28.28 3.29
N TYR A 731 -9.24 28.03 2.39
CA TYR A 731 -7.89 27.49 2.67
C TYR A 731 -7.22 26.91 1.40
N TYR A 732 -6.05 27.47 1.07
CA TYR A 732 -5.14 27.14 -0.06
C TYR A 732 -5.53 27.65 -1.45
N GLY A 733 -5.32 28.95 -1.67
CA GLY A 733 -4.90 29.46 -2.98
C GLY A 733 -3.36 29.40 -3.13
N HIS A 734 -2.88 29.10 -4.34
CA HIS A 734 -2.15 30.10 -5.15
C HIS A 734 -1.85 29.56 -6.57
N HIS A 735 -2.35 30.32 -7.55
CA HIS A 735 -1.92 30.44 -8.96
C HIS A 735 -1.74 29.19 -9.85
N TYR A 736 -2.66 29.05 -10.81
CA TYR A 736 -2.36 29.33 -12.22
C TYR A 736 -3.58 30.05 -12.84
N GLY A 737 -3.35 30.97 -13.78
CA GLY A 737 -4.41 31.79 -14.39
C GLY A 737 -4.75 31.39 -15.83
N GLY A 738 -5.85 31.97 -16.34
CA GLY A 738 -6.15 32.13 -17.77
C GLY A 738 -6.37 30.87 -18.60
N TYR A 739 -7.63 30.49 -18.85
CA TYR A 739 -8.37 30.88 -20.07
C TYR A 739 -9.84 30.44 -19.94
N GLY A 740 -10.75 31.14 -20.62
CA GLY A 740 -12.19 31.11 -20.32
C GLY A 740 -12.94 29.80 -20.60
N GLN A 741 -14.06 29.62 -19.90
CA GLN A 741 -15.12 28.68 -20.28
C GLN A 741 -16.41 29.48 -20.48
N ASP A 742 -17.03 29.33 -21.64
CA ASP A 742 -18.46 29.59 -21.77
C ASP A 742 -19.25 28.60 -20.91
N ARG A 743 -20.29 29.11 -20.24
CA ARG A 743 -21.12 28.34 -19.31
C ARG A 743 -22.40 27.85 -19.99
N ASP A 744 -22.40 26.62 -20.48
CA ASP A 744 -23.63 25.88 -20.76
C ASP A 744 -23.96 24.90 -19.63
N THR A 745 -25.14 25.07 -19.03
CA THR A 745 -25.64 24.29 -17.89
C THR A 745 -26.28 22.97 -18.30
N TYR A 746 -25.52 22.12 -19.00
CA TYR A 746 -25.94 20.74 -19.26
C TYR A 746 -25.52 19.79 -18.15
N THR A 747 -26.48 19.04 -17.60
CA THR A 747 -26.19 17.82 -16.82
C THR A 747 -25.46 16.83 -17.75
N PRO A 748 -24.20 16.43 -17.47
CA PRO A 748 -23.48 15.56 -18.37
C PRO A 748 -24.13 14.18 -18.43
N SER A 749 -24.58 13.78 -19.61
CA SER A 749 -25.04 12.42 -19.86
C SER A 749 -23.90 11.42 -19.62
N VAL A 750 -24.26 10.16 -19.35
CA VAL A 750 -23.29 9.10 -19.00
C VAL A 750 -22.22 8.92 -20.09
N SER A 751 -22.54 9.23 -21.36
CA SER A 751 -21.59 9.17 -22.48
C SER A 751 -20.41 10.13 -22.31
N TYR A 752 -20.60 11.37 -21.87
CA TYR A 752 -19.49 12.32 -21.70
C TYR A 752 -18.51 11.85 -20.61
N ALA A 753 -19.02 11.34 -19.48
CA ALA A 753 -18.15 10.84 -18.42
C ALA A 753 -17.43 9.53 -18.80
N VAL A 754 -18.04 8.69 -19.65
CA VAL A 754 -17.39 7.50 -20.23
C VAL A 754 -16.34 7.92 -21.26
N ALA A 755 -16.62 8.90 -22.11
CA ALA A 755 -15.66 9.46 -23.07
C ALA A 755 -14.46 10.11 -22.37
N ASP A 756 -14.70 10.84 -21.27
CA ASP A 756 -13.67 11.49 -20.45
C ASP A 756 -12.78 10.46 -19.71
N ILE A 757 -13.34 9.30 -19.35
CA ILE A 757 -12.60 8.15 -18.79
C ILE A 757 -11.84 7.40 -19.90
N ALA A 758 -12.46 7.16 -21.05
CA ALA A 758 -11.83 6.54 -22.21
C ALA A 758 -10.67 7.40 -22.74
N ALA A 759 -10.82 8.72 -22.83
CA ALA A 759 -9.76 9.63 -23.26
C ALA A 759 -8.54 9.64 -22.31
N ILE A 760 -8.76 9.40 -21.01
CA ILE A 760 -7.67 9.20 -20.04
C ILE A 760 -6.95 7.86 -20.29
N PHE A 761 -7.69 6.80 -20.64
CA PHE A 761 -7.11 5.48 -20.89
C PHE A 761 -6.49 5.34 -22.29
N ASN A 762 -7.03 5.95 -23.34
CA ASN A 762 -6.43 5.94 -24.67
C ASN A 762 -5.07 6.69 -24.68
N ARG A 763 -4.90 7.72 -23.84
CA ARG A 763 -3.57 8.34 -23.58
C ARG A 763 -2.62 7.44 -22.76
N GLY A 764 -3.12 6.35 -22.21
CA GLY A 764 -2.37 5.31 -21.48
C GLY A 764 -2.17 4.00 -22.27
N GLU A 765 -2.95 3.72 -23.32
CA GLU A 765 -2.79 2.49 -24.12
C GLU A 765 -1.48 2.48 -24.93
N VAL A 766 -0.95 3.66 -25.28
CA VAL A 766 0.41 3.81 -25.84
C VAL A 766 1.49 3.25 -24.88
N ALA A 767 1.21 3.14 -23.58
CA ALA A 767 2.17 2.66 -22.58
C ALA A 767 2.13 1.14 -22.31
N ASN A 768 1.28 0.37 -23.00
CA ASN A 768 1.12 -1.08 -22.77
C ASN A 768 1.47 -1.97 -23.99
N SER A 769 2.05 -1.41 -25.06
CA SER A 769 2.62 -2.23 -26.15
C SER A 769 4.13 -2.45 -25.97
N PRO A 770 4.62 -3.70 -25.84
CA PRO A 770 6.02 -4.01 -26.13
C PRO A 770 6.21 -4.03 -27.65
N ARG A 771 6.94 -3.03 -28.18
CA ARG A 771 7.16 -2.67 -29.60
C ARG A 771 6.11 -1.71 -30.18
N ALA A 772 6.50 -0.43 -30.30
CA ALA A 772 6.34 0.44 -31.49
C ALA A 772 6.53 1.92 -31.10
N LEU A 773 7.79 2.37 -31.05
CA LEU A 773 8.12 3.79 -31.27
C LEU A 773 8.85 3.87 -32.62
N PRO A 774 8.15 4.17 -33.72
CA PRO A 774 8.78 4.83 -34.86
C PRO A 774 9.16 6.25 -34.43
N TYR A 775 10.31 6.69 -34.88
CA TYR A 775 10.72 8.09 -34.82
C TYR A 775 9.72 8.90 -35.67
N LEU A 776 8.97 9.83 -35.07
CA LEU A 776 8.09 10.73 -35.83
C LEU A 776 8.85 11.99 -36.22
N ASP A 777 9.21 12.05 -37.50
CA ASP A 777 9.55 13.29 -38.21
C ASP A 777 8.38 14.29 -38.05
N PRO A 778 8.62 15.59 -37.75
CA PRO A 778 7.55 16.58 -37.56
C PRO A 778 6.70 16.93 -38.80
N ARG A 779 6.81 16.18 -39.91
CA ARG A 779 6.13 16.49 -41.18
C ARG A 779 5.42 15.29 -41.80
N LEU A 780 4.27 14.90 -41.24
CA LEU A 780 3.20 14.17 -41.94
C LEU A 780 1.92 14.25 -41.10
N ASN A 781 0.94 15.03 -41.57
CA ASN A 781 -0.45 14.90 -41.13
C ASN A 781 -1.09 13.69 -41.83
N ASP A 782 -2.25 13.28 -41.32
CA ASP A 782 -3.13 12.21 -41.82
C ASP A 782 -2.69 10.76 -41.58
N VAL A 783 -3.19 10.19 -40.47
CA VAL A 783 -3.49 8.75 -40.36
C VAL A 783 -4.85 8.57 -39.69
N THR A 784 -5.74 7.80 -40.33
CA THR A 784 -7.09 7.47 -39.86
C THR A 784 -7.09 6.43 -38.73
N PRO A 785 -8.10 6.43 -37.83
CA PRO A 785 -8.15 5.49 -36.70
C PRO A 785 -8.66 4.10 -37.10
N ALA A 786 -7.88 3.06 -36.76
CA ALA A 786 -8.28 1.65 -36.84
C ALA A 786 -9.21 1.25 -35.64
N PRO A 787 -10.00 0.16 -35.75
CA PRO A 787 -11.34 0.13 -35.13
C PRO A 787 -11.42 -0.29 -33.65
N SER A 788 -12.32 0.40 -32.94
CA SER A 788 -12.54 0.36 -31.48
C SER A 788 -13.58 -0.68 -31.01
N PHE A 789 -13.38 -1.96 -31.36
CA PHE A 789 -14.44 -2.97 -31.21
C PHE A 789 -14.74 -3.47 -29.78
N VAL A 790 -13.78 -3.44 -28.84
CA VAL A 790 -13.93 -4.10 -27.52
C VAL A 790 -14.62 -3.24 -26.45
N PHE A 791 -14.50 -1.91 -26.53
CA PHE A 791 -15.06 -1.01 -25.51
C PHE A 791 -16.56 -0.70 -25.72
N PHE A 792 -17.06 -0.76 -26.96
CA PHE A 792 -18.45 -0.46 -27.30
C PHE A 792 -19.43 -1.60 -26.92
N GLU A 793 -19.01 -2.86 -27.03
CA GLU A 793 -19.83 -4.03 -26.68
C GLU A 793 -20.25 -4.03 -25.20
N ILE A 794 -19.32 -3.76 -24.28
CA ILE A 794 -19.58 -3.75 -22.84
C ILE A 794 -20.58 -2.63 -22.45
N ALA A 795 -20.58 -1.51 -23.19
CA ALA A 795 -21.50 -0.40 -22.95
C ALA A 795 -22.93 -0.69 -23.48
N LYS A 796 -23.08 -1.41 -24.61
CA LYS A 796 -24.38 -1.72 -25.22
C LYS A 796 -25.29 -2.55 -24.31
N TYR A 797 -24.74 -3.52 -23.58
CA TYR A 797 -25.52 -4.41 -22.70
C TYR A 797 -26.00 -3.75 -21.40
N ALA A 798 -25.47 -2.58 -21.02
CA ALA A 798 -25.89 -1.86 -19.81
C ALA A 798 -27.12 -0.93 -20.02
N GLY A 799 -27.65 -0.85 -21.24
CA GLY A 799 -28.50 0.26 -21.70
C GLY A 799 -30.02 0.08 -21.76
N ARG A 800 -30.61 -1.05 -21.34
CA ARG A 800 -32.08 -1.22 -21.37
C ARG A 800 -32.75 -0.78 -20.06
N ARG A 801 -33.44 0.36 -20.09
CA ARG A 801 -34.48 0.76 -19.11
C ARG A 801 -35.87 0.54 -19.71
N PRO A 802 -36.85 -0.01 -18.96
CA PRO A 802 -38.27 0.29 -19.19
C PRO A 802 -38.57 1.72 -18.71
N ALA A 803 -39.47 2.42 -19.39
CA ALA A 803 -39.83 3.80 -19.08
C ALA A 803 -41.07 3.91 -18.18
N THR A 804 -41.15 5.04 -17.46
CA THR A 804 -42.37 5.72 -16.93
C THR A 804 -43.40 4.95 -16.10
N TRP A 805 -43.62 5.42 -14.86
CA TRP A 805 -44.89 5.25 -14.14
C TRP A 805 -45.81 6.45 -14.45
N ALA A 806 -47.03 6.16 -14.89
CA ALA A 806 -48.20 7.04 -14.86
C ALA A 806 -49.42 6.18 -14.45
N ALA A 807 -50.46 6.77 -13.86
CA ALA A 807 -51.41 6.02 -13.03
C ALA A 807 -52.74 5.64 -13.71
N ALA A 808 -53.15 4.37 -13.51
CA ALA A 808 -54.52 3.82 -13.53
C ALA A 808 -55.33 3.87 -14.86
N PRO A 809 -56.42 3.07 -15.02
CA PRO A 809 -57.03 2.08 -14.12
C PRO A 809 -57.03 0.62 -14.67
N ALA A 810 -57.70 -0.30 -13.98
CA ALA A 810 -57.71 -1.75 -14.27
C ALA A 810 -58.93 -2.21 -15.10
N VAL A 811 -58.71 -3.20 -15.99
CA VAL A 811 -59.76 -4.09 -16.55
C VAL A 811 -59.21 -5.52 -16.65
N THR A 812 -60.06 -6.50 -16.38
CA THR A 812 -59.84 -7.95 -16.34
C THR A 812 -59.87 -8.63 -17.71
N LEU A 813 -59.10 -9.73 -17.92
CA LEU A 813 -59.62 -11.09 -18.26
C LEU A 813 -58.53 -12.12 -18.69
N ALA A 814 -58.88 -13.40 -18.46
CA ALA A 814 -58.41 -14.65 -19.09
C ALA A 814 -56.96 -15.19 -18.87
N ALA A 815 -56.89 -16.38 -18.27
CA ALA A 815 -55.82 -17.39 -18.42
C ALA A 815 -56.26 -18.46 -19.45
N PRO A 816 -55.38 -19.38 -19.92
CA PRO A 816 -55.01 -20.63 -19.20
C PRO A 816 -53.48 -20.94 -19.26
N ALA A 817 -52.82 -21.76 -18.42
CA ALA A 817 -53.01 -23.18 -18.03
C ALA A 817 -52.85 -24.15 -19.25
N VAL A 818 -52.19 -25.33 -19.26
CA VAL A 818 -51.72 -26.37 -18.29
C VAL A 818 -50.48 -27.08 -18.95
N SER A 819 -49.46 -27.65 -18.28
CA SER A 819 -49.40 -29.08 -17.85
C SER A 819 -48.09 -29.51 -17.14
N ARG A 820 -48.10 -30.72 -16.53
CA ARG A 820 -47.06 -31.34 -15.66
C ARG A 820 -46.63 -32.73 -16.17
N ALA A 821 -45.38 -33.14 -15.89
CA ALA A 821 -44.91 -34.49 -15.43
C ALA A 821 -43.34 -34.46 -15.41
N ALA A 822 -42.57 -34.84 -14.38
CA ALA A 822 -42.44 -36.10 -13.61
C ALA A 822 -41.84 -37.25 -14.47
N ILE A 823 -40.69 -37.89 -14.17
CA ILE A 823 -40.33 -38.97 -13.19
C ILE A 823 -38.81 -39.32 -13.48
N PRO A 824 -37.94 -39.99 -12.66
CA PRO A 824 -38.01 -40.58 -11.29
C PRO A 824 -36.90 -40.03 -10.33
N ALA A 825 -36.42 -40.84 -9.35
CA ALA A 825 -35.16 -40.75 -8.61
C ALA A 825 -34.55 -42.16 -8.37
N ASN A 826 -33.22 -42.27 -8.23
CA ASN A 826 -32.39 -43.35 -7.61
C ASN A 826 -30.90 -43.08 -7.99
N ALA A 827 -29.84 -43.37 -7.22
CA ALA A 827 -29.68 -44.19 -6.01
C ALA A 827 -28.66 -43.58 -4.99
N ALA A 828 -28.36 -44.35 -3.93
CA ALA A 828 -27.51 -44.09 -2.75
C ALA A 828 -26.02 -43.71 -3.07
N VAL A 829 -25.11 -43.36 -2.14
CA VAL A 829 -24.71 -44.02 -0.85
C VAL A 829 -24.06 -42.99 0.16
N PRO A 830 -23.48 -43.35 1.34
CA PRO A 830 -24.09 -43.10 2.65
C PRO A 830 -23.33 -42.12 3.58
N ALA A 831 -23.88 -41.89 4.78
CA ALA A 831 -23.25 -41.11 5.85
C ALA A 831 -22.51 -41.97 6.89
N SER A 832 -21.32 -41.52 7.33
CA SER A 832 -20.76 -41.66 8.70
C SER A 832 -19.48 -40.80 8.77
N ARG A 833 -18.97 -40.33 9.91
CA ARG A 833 -19.31 -40.59 11.33
C ARG A 833 -19.07 -39.31 12.14
N TYR A 834 -20.03 -38.90 12.96
CA TYR A 834 -19.91 -37.78 13.90
C TYR A 834 -19.55 -38.35 15.28
N ILE A 835 -18.59 -37.76 16.01
CA ILE A 835 -18.30 -38.10 17.41
C ILE A 835 -18.50 -36.83 18.26
N PRO A 836 -19.59 -36.72 19.03
CA PRO A 836 -19.85 -35.56 19.88
C PRO A 836 -19.32 -35.78 21.31
N GLY A 837 -18.61 -34.78 21.85
CA GLY A 837 -18.26 -34.76 23.27
C GLY A 837 -17.14 -33.80 23.63
N HIS A 838 -17.45 -32.57 24.00
CA HIS A 838 -17.58 -32.24 25.43
C HIS A 838 -18.13 -30.82 25.69
N ARG A 839 -18.64 -30.68 26.91
CA ARG A 839 -19.55 -29.67 27.44
C ARG A 839 -19.06 -28.22 27.35
N TYR A 840 -20.04 -27.33 27.27
CA TYR A 840 -19.97 -25.93 27.69
C TYR A 840 -19.05 -25.71 28.90
N GLY A 841 -18.06 -24.86 28.72
CA GLY A 841 -17.31 -24.21 29.80
C GLY A 841 -17.25 -22.72 29.52
N THR A 842 -18.10 -21.94 30.18
CA THR A 842 -17.97 -20.49 30.27
C THR A 842 -16.73 -20.11 31.07
N PRO A 843 -15.85 -19.22 30.57
CA PRO A 843 -14.93 -18.48 31.41
C PRO A 843 -15.53 -17.10 31.73
N ALA A 844 -15.61 -16.82 33.04
CA ALA A 844 -16.08 -15.54 33.57
C ALA A 844 -15.18 -14.35 33.19
N ILE A 845 -15.76 -13.15 33.36
CA ILE A 845 -15.06 -11.87 33.29
C ILE A 845 -14.08 -11.74 34.46
N TYR A 846 -12.77 -11.82 34.17
CA TYR A 846 -11.65 -11.15 34.84
C TYR A 846 -10.53 -11.06 33.78
N GLY A 847 -9.65 -10.09 33.70
CA GLY A 847 -9.26 -8.97 34.56
C GLY A 847 -7.92 -8.46 33.99
N TYR A 848 -7.54 -7.21 34.23
CA TYR A 848 -6.27 -6.67 33.70
C TYR A 848 -5.05 -7.34 34.35
N SER A 849 -4.12 -7.89 33.55
CA SER A 849 -2.73 -8.09 33.99
C SER A 849 -1.74 -8.10 32.83
N SER A 850 -0.49 -7.75 33.14
CA SER A 850 0.62 -7.56 32.20
C SER A 850 1.70 -8.63 32.36
N GLY A 851 2.20 -9.17 31.24
CA GLY A 851 3.42 -9.98 31.13
C GLY A 851 3.73 -10.18 29.64
N ALA A 852 4.85 -9.71 29.09
CA ALA A 852 6.21 -10.23 29.22
C ALA A 852 6.41 -11.50 28.36
N TYR A 853 7.12 -11.34 27.24
CA TYR A 853 7.48 -12.42 26.31
C TYR A 853 8.86 -12.99 26.68
N THR A 854 8.98 -14.32 26.73
CA THR A 854 10.26 -15.03 26.66
C THR A 854 10.49 -15.54 25.23
N TYR A 855 11.68 -15.30 24.69
CA TYR A 855 12.12 -15.83 23.40
C TYR A 855 12.92 -17.11 23.61
N TYR A 856 12.56 -18.19 22.91
CA TYR A 856 13.44 -19.35 22.73
C TYR A 856 14.42 -19.09 21.56
N SER A 857 15.67 -19.48 21.77
CA SER A 857 16.77 -19.40 20.80
C SER A 857 17.02 -20.76 20.14
N PRO A 858 17.42 -20.81 18.86
CA PRO A 858 18.19 -21.92 18.32
C PRO A 858 19.67 -21.52 18.10
N SER A 859 20.52 -22.03 18.99
CA SER A 859 21.83 -22.65 18.73
C SER A 859 22.65 -22.27 17.47
N VAL A 860 23.85 -21.76 17.73
CA VAL A 860 24.99 -21.62 16.82
C VAL A 860 25.60 -22.99 16.46
N LEU A 861 26.01 -23.19 15.20
CA LEU A 861 27.06 -24.15 14.82
C LEU A 861 28.02 -23.56 13.75
N SER A 862 29.24 -24.10 13.77
CA SER A 862 30.52 -23.55 13.24
C SER A 862 30.65 -23.45 11.71
N PRO A 863 31.50 -22.56 11.15
CA PRO A 863 31.82 -22.50 9.72
C PRO A 863 32.99 -23.41 9.31
N TYR A 864 33.05 -23.80 8.02
CA TYR A 864 34.25 -24.37 7.40
C TYR A 864 34.52 -23.82 5.99
N SER A 865 35.77 -23.39 5.80
CA SER A 865 36.57 -23.31 4.55
C SER A 865 35.92 -22.88 3.24
N TYR A 866 36.32 -21.69 2.74
CA TYR A 866 36.43 -21.41 1.31
C TYR A 866 37.89 -21.54 0.87
N GLY A 867 38.15 -22.37 -0.14
CA GLY A 867 39.44 -22.44 -0.83
C GLY A 867 39.61 -21.33 -1.88
N SER A 868 40.85 -20.96 -2.15
CA SER A 868 41.24 -19.92 -3.13
C SER A 868 41.17 -20.38 -4.58
N TYR A 869 40.71 -19.50 -5.48
CA TYR A 869 41.19 -19.26 -6.86
C TYR A 869 40.51 -17.94 -7.31
N GLY A 870 41.03 -17.12 -8.22
CA GLY A 870 42.29 -17.13 -8.99
C GLY A 870 42.18 -15.98 -10.00
N SER A 871 43.25 -15.19 -10.19
CA SER A 871 43.20 -13.92 -10.92
C SER A 871 43.34 -14.05 -12.43
N TYR A 872 42.31 -13.61 -13.18
CA TYR A 872 42.38 -13.12 -14.57
C TYR A 872 41.27 -12.06 -14.70
N GLY A 873 41.35 -11.02 -15.53
CA GLY A 873 42.37 -10.57 -16.48
C GLY A 873 41.73 -9.41 -17.25
N SER A 874 42.39 -8.25 -17.32
CA SER A 874 41.76 -7.02 -17.79
C SER A 874 41.56 -6.98 -19.31
N TYR A 875 40.34 -6.73 -19.77
CA TYR A 875 40.10 -6.16 -21.10
C TYR A 875 39.12 -4.98 -21.04
N HIS A 876 39.58 -3.84 -21.51
CA HIS A 876 38.74 -2.68 -21.79
C HIS A 876 37.80 -3.00 -22.96
N SER A 877 36.49 -2.83 -22.75
CA SER A 877 35.59 -2.32 -23.78
C SER A 877 34.41 -1.63 -23.11
N ASP A 878 34.06 -0.45 -23.62
CA ASP A 878 32.92 0.35 -23.18
C ASP A 878 31.62 -0.20 -23.84
N PRO A 879 30.57 -0.56 -23.06
CA PRO A 879 29.31 -1.00 -23.63
C PRO A 879 28.13 -0.06 -23.32
N TYR A 880 28.33 1.26 -23.15
CA TYR A 880 27.21 2.23 -23.21
C TYR A 880 26.77 2.56 -24.64
N GLY A 881 26.63 1.52 -25.49
CA GLY A 881 26.12 1.61 -26.87
C GLY A 881 24.93 0.71 -27.18
N TYR A 882 24.70 -0.37 -26.41
CA TYR A 882 23.67 -1.38 -26.70
C TYR A 882 22.89 -1.78 -25.44
N LEU A 883 21.84 -1.04 -25.09
CA LEU A 883 20.71 -1.56 -24.26
C LEU A 883 19.46 -0.64 -24.24
N TYR A 884 19.22 0.13 -25.30
CA TYR A 884 17.94 0.82 -25.57
C TYR A 884 17.20 0.19 -26.77
N LYS A 885 17.09 -1.15 -26.78
CA LYS A 885 16.16 -1.95 -27.62
C LYS A 885 16.26 -3.44 -27.25
N LYS A 886 15.45 -3.89 -26.29
CA LYS A 886 14.87 -5.23 -26.21
C LYS A 886 13.72 -5.23 -25.20
#